data_AF-A0A2A2M207-F1
#
_entry.id   AF-A0A2A2M207-F1
#
_cell.length_a   1.000
_cell.length_b   1.000
_cell.length_c   1.000
_cell.angle_alpha   90.00
_cell.angle_beta   90.00
_cell.angle_gamma   90.00
#
_symmetry.space_group_name_H-M   'P 1'
#
loop_
_entity.id
_entity.type
_entity.pdbx_description
1 polymer ?
#
loop_
_entity_poly.entity_id
_entity_poly.type
_entity_poly.pdbx_seq_one_letter_code
_entity_poly.pdbx_strand_id
1 'polypeptide(L)'
;MEEALALTGVVDSLDGSTLNSGAKASARSRLESTKQRFFGQVLLAMKLPTVIAAVEEHLKAGQSVVLQLVTTAEAILDRRLSSLTPEERADLDISLSPVEYVVDYLMRAFPTQQQENYSDDSGNVRSRPMRDEHGNPVHNPDAEAARDALIEQLCALPPIQSGLDAVIDRFGTDAVAEVTGRTRRLVTGADGRQKIESRTARSGQADSAAFMAGAKRILIFSDAGGTGRSYHASLDAVNREQRVHFLLEPGWRADRAIQGLGRTHRTHQASTPLFRPVTTDCKGELRFTSTIARRLDSLGALTRGQRQTGGQNLFDPADNLESDYAKDALVTWFHLLNRGKLTSISLDDFTRRTGLELHDSDGVLKDDLPPIPRWLNRLLALPIALQNAIFEEFLTLVETRVAAARQAGTLDVGVETIMVERAALIDDVVLRTDPRSGATSHLLTIETERRKNPLTLERVLDFARWDDTARFVRNAKSERVALMSKARAWMDDDGLPIARLELQRPCRREYLREAELGETAWEVIDHDTFATLWEIEVAEALVTPEIETIRLATGLLLPIWSALPSDHMAVNRIVDNAGNSWLGRLVFDTHVAQLYTKLGLVTPDDLPVDAIARSVLSGRSVEVTRPFAMTLKRSLVNGNSRVEIVDAPATQLPWLKSLGCFTEIISYKTRVFVPANDAETVLARILKVA
;
A
#
# COMPACT_ATOMS: atom_id res chain seq x y z
N MET A 1 -4.11 2.60 -32.45
CA MET A 1 -2.74 2.24 -31.98
C MET A 1 -2.42 0.80 -32.33
N GLU A 2 -3.16 -0.21 -31.86
CA GLU A 2 -2.94 -1.62 -32.26
C GLU A 2 -3.06 -1.80 -33.78
N GLU A 3 -4.04 -1.18 -34.42
CA GLU A 3 -4.17 -1.16 -35.89
C GLU A 3 -2.94 -0.54 -36.59
N ALA A 4 -2.41 0.56 -36.05
CA ALA A 4 -1.21 1.19 -36.59
C ALA A 4 0.04 0.30 -36.43
N LEU A 5 0.12 -0.48 -35.36
CA LEU A 5 1.19 -1.49 -35.19
C LEU A 5 1.09 -2.62 -36.23
N ALA A 6 -0.13 -2.99 -36.63
CA ALA A 6 -0.35 -3.95 -37.71
C ALA A 6 0.01 -3.35 -39.08
N LEU A 7 -0.50 -2.15 -39.40
CA LEU A 7 -0.19 -1.45 -40.66
C LEU A 7 1.31 -1.24 -40.87
N THR A 8 2.03 -0.92 -39.80
CA THR A 8 3.48 -0.68 -39.87
C THR A 8 4.32 -1.96 -39.85
N GLY A 9 3.74 -3.16 -39.67
CA GLY A 9 4.50 -4.42 -39.62
C GLY A 9 5.25 -4.67 -38.31
N VAL A 10 4.86 -4.00 -37.22
CA VAL A 10 5.34 -4.33 -35.86
C VAL A 10 4.63 -5.57 -35.33
N VAL A 11 3.36 -5.73 -35.70
CA VAL A 11 2.52 -6.90 -35.48
C VAL A 11 2.11 -7.42 -36.86
N ASP A 12 2.12 -8.73 -37.04
CA ASP A 12 1.65 -9.34 -38.27
C ASP A 12 0.14 -9.15 -38.40
N SER A 13 -0.31 -8.68 -39.56
CA SER A 13 -1.72 -8.36 -39.81
C SER A 13 -2.62 -9.58 -40.03
N LEU A 14 -2.05 -10.75 -40.33
CA LEU A 14 -2.78 -11.98 -40.64
C LEU A 14 -2.98 -12.84 -39.39
N ASP A 15 -1.92 -13.09 -38.63
CA ASP A 15 -1.97 -13.98 -37.46
C ASP A 15 -1.85 -13.25 -36.11
N GLY A 16 -1.59 -11.93 -36.11
CA GLY A 16 -1.46 -11.11 -34.90
C GLY A 16 -0.16 -11.35 -34.12
N SER A 17 0.79 -12.11 -34.68
CA SER A 17 2.07 -12.39 -34.06
C SER A 17 2.93 -11.12 -33.92
N THR A 18 3.74 -11.07 -32.86
CA THR A 18 4.57 -9.89 -32.60
C THR A 18 5.93 -10.02 -33.27
N LEU A 19 6.13 -9.27 -34.35
CA LEU A 19 7.38 -9.27 -35.13
C LEU A 19 8.48 -8.40 -34.48
N ASN A 20 8.09 -7.33 -33.77
CA ASN A 20 9.00 -6.49 -32.99
C ASN A 20 8.45 -6.18 -31.60
N SER A 21 8.86 -6.98 -30.61
CA SER A 21 8.39 -6.87 -29.23
C SER A 21 8.84 -5.56 -28.55
N GLY A 22 10.04 -5.08 -28.85
CA GLY A 22 10.57 -3.83 -28.32
C GLY A 22 9.76 -2.61 -28.80
N ALA A 23 9.47 -2.53 -30.10
CA ALA A 23 8.65 -1.47 -30.68
C ALA A 23 7.22 -1.49 -30.12
N LYS A 24 6.60 -2.68 -30.03
CA LYS A 24 5.26 -2.86 -29.45
C LYS A 24 5.20 -2.42 -27.99
N ALA A 25 6.13 -2.89 -27.16
CA ALA A 25 6.19 -2.54 -25.74
C ALA A 25 6.42 -1.03 -25.53
N SER A 26 7.32 -0.43 -26.32
CA SER A 26 7.61 1.01 -26.28
C SER A 26 6.40 1.86 -26.70
N ALA A 27 5.68 1.47 -27.75
CA ALA A 27 4.46 2.15 -28.21
C ALA A 27 3.35 2.10 -27.14
N ARG A 28 3.08 0.91 -26.58
CA ARG A 28 2.08 0.72 -25.51
C ARG A 28 2.44 1.51 -24.24
N SER A 29 3.71 1.46 -23.81
CA SER A 29 4.17 2.18 -22.62
C SER A 29 3.99 3.70 -22.75
N ARG A 30 4.34 4.27 -23.91
CA ARG A 30 4.19 5.71 -24.19
C ARG A 30 2.72 6.13 -24.27
N LEU A 31 1.85 5.33 -24.89
CA LEU A 31 0.41 5.60 -24.91
C LEU A 31 -0.15 5.64 -23.48
N GLU A 32 0.14 4.61 -22.68
CA GLU A 32 -0.48 4.45 -21.36
C GLU A 32 0.00 5.51 -20.36
N SER A 33 1.27 5.92 -20.45
CA SER A 33 1.78 7.06 -19.68
C SER A 33 1.13 8.39 -20.10
N THR A 34 0.79 8.53 -21.38
CA THR A 34 0.10 9.72 -21.92
C THR A 34 -1.36 9.75 -21.50
N LYS A 35 -2.08 8.63 -21.59
CA LYS A 35 -3.46 8.48 -21.11
C LYS A 35 -3.59 8.87 -19.64
N GLN A 36 -2.71 8.36 -18.77
CA GLN A 36 -2.74 8.69 -17.34
C GLN A 36 -2.56 10.18 -17.08
N ARG A 37 -1.61 10.84 -17.75
CA ARG A 37 -1.40 12.30 -17.62
C ARG A 37 -2.60 13.09 -18.13
N PHE A 38 -3.12 12.73 -19.30
CA PHE A 38 -4.28 13.40 -19.90
C PHE A 38 -5.50 13.32 -18.99
N PHE A 39 -5.95 12.11 -18.65
CA PHE A 39 -7.17 11.93 -17.83
C PHE A 39 -6.98 12.46 -16.41
N GLY A 40 -5.77 12.40 -15.84
CA GLY A 40 -5.49 13.05 -14.55
C GLY A 40 -5.74 14.56 -14.59
N GLN A 41 -5.36 15.24 -15.67
CA GLN A 41 -5.67 16.66 -15.85
C GLN A 41 -7.13 16.92 -16.16
N VAL A 42 -7.80 16.06 -16.92
CA VAL A 42 -9.25 16.17 -17.17
C VAL A 42 -10.02 16.10 -15.83
N LEU A 43 -9.68 15.13 -14.97
CA LEU A 43 -10.28 15.02 -13.64
C LEU A 43 -10.01 16.26 -12.77
N LEU A 44 -8.78 16.80 -12.81
CA LEU A 44 -8.47 18.04 -12.11
C LEU A 44 -9.33 19.21 -12.63
N ALA A 45 -9.46 19.35 -13.94
CA ALA A 45 -10.26 20.39 -14.56
C ALA A 45 -11.75 20.28 -14.20
N MET A 46 -12.30 19.06 -14.14
CA MET A 46 -13.69 18.81 -13.74
C MET A 46 -13.99 19.30 -12.31
N LYS A 47 -12.99 19.34 -11.42
CA LYS A 47 -13.17 19.82 -10.03
C LYS A 47 -13.20 21.35 -9.93
N LEU A 48 -12.61 22.06 -10.89
CA LEU A 48 -12.33 23.50 -10.78
C LEU A 48 -13.57 24.36 -10.53
N PRO A 49 -14.73 24.15 -11.21
CA PRO A 49 -15.91 24.98 -10.96
C PRO A 49 -16.36 24.96 -9.49
N THR A 50 -16.44 23.76 -8.90
CA THR A 50 -16.81 23.57 -7.49
C THR A 50 -15.75 24.12 -6.54
N VAL A 51 -14.47 23.89 -6.84
CA VAL A 51 -13.35 24.38 -6.03
C VAL A 51 -13.31 25.91 -6.01
N ILE A 52 -13.45 26.55 -7.17
CA ILE A 52 -13.46 28.01 -7.32
C ILE A 52 -14.61 28.61 -6.49
N ALA A 53 -15.82 28.06 -6.61
CA ALA A 53 -16.95 28.52 -5.82
C ALA A 53 -16.70 28.38 -4.31
N ALA A 54 -16.12 27.25 -3.87
CA ALA A 54 -15.78 27.03 -2.46
C ALA A 54 -14.67 27.97 -1.98
N VAL A 55 -13.67 28.28 -2.81
CA VAL A 55 -12.63 29.28 -2.50
C VAL A 55 -13.27 30.65 -2.24
N GLU A 56 -14.18 31.09 -3.10
CA GLU A 56 -14.89 32.36 -2.92
C GLU A 56 -15.70 32.42 -1.63
N GLU A 57 -16.40 31.34 -1.29
CA GLU A 57 -17.17 31.22 -0.05
C GLU A 57 -16.26 31.34 1.19
N HIS A 58 -15.14 30.62 1.21
CA HIS A 58 -14.20 30.66 2.32
C HIS A 58 -13.53 32.03 2.47
N LEU A 59 -13.21 32.70 1.36
CA LEU A 59 -12.67 34.07 1.40
C LEU A 59 -13.68 35.05 2.00
N LYS A 60 -14.97 34.93 1.63
CA LYS A 60 -16.08 35.72 2.21
C LYS A 60 -16.28 35.45 3.70
N ALA A 61 -16.02 34.22 4.15
CA ALA A 61 -16.07 33.82 5.56
C ALA A 61 -14.86 34.27 6.39
N GLY A 62 -13.95 35.10 5.85
CA GLY A 62 -12.78 35.56 6.60
C GLY A 62 -11.69 34.49 6.77
N GLN A 63 -11.67 33.47 5.90
CA GLN A 63 -10.66 32.40 5.91
C GLN A 63 -9.68 32.54 4.74
N SER A 64 -8.45 32.06 4.93
CA SER A 64 -7.42 32.04 3.88
C SER A 64 -7.32 30.64 3.27
N VAL A 65 -7.18 30.57 1.96
CA VAL A 65 -7.25 29.31 1.19
C VAL A 65 -5.86 28.86 0.75
N VAL A 66 -5.61 27.56 0.86
CA VAL A 66 -4.40 26.89 0.39
C VAL A 66 -4.78 25.77 -0.57
N LEU A 67 -4.20 25.76 -1.76
CA LEU A 67 -4.46 24.78 -2.82
C LEU A 67 -3.18 23.98 -3.08
N GLN A 68 -3.25 22.67 -2.90
CA GLN A 68 -2.14 21.76 -3.17
C GLN A 68 -2.39 21.02 -4.49
N LEU A 69 -1.41 21.12 -5.40
CA LEU A 69 -1.40 20.41 -6.68
C LEU A 69 -0.02 19.84 -7.01
N VAL A 70 0.07 18.93 -7.97
CA VAL A 70 1.36 18.37 -8.43
C VAL A 70 1.76 18.97 -9.77
N THR A 71 0.81 19.11 -10.67
CA THR A 71 1.00 19.53 -12.06
C THR A 71 0.85 21.04 -12.25
N THR A 72 1.80 21.66 -12.93
CA THR A 72 1.90 23.13 -13.08
C THR A 72 1.80 23.61 -14.54
N ALA A 73 1.55 22.70 -15.48
CA ALA A 73 1.57 22.94 -16.94
C ALA A 73 2.85 23.57 -17.52
N GLU A 74 3.94 23.69 -16.75
CA GLU A 74 5.19 24.35 -17.19
C GLU A 74 5.80 23.71 -18.44
N ALA A 75 5.88 22.37 -18.49
CA ALA A 75 6.45 21.67 -19.64
C ALA A 75 5.62 21.80 -20.93
N ILE A 76 4.31 22.11 -20.81
CA ILE A 76 3.47 22.44 -21.97
C ILE A 76 3.82 23.85 -22.43
N LEU A 77 3.80 24.82 -21.51
CA LEU A 77 4.11 26.22 -21.79
C LEU A 77 5.49 26.37 -22.44
N ASP A 78 6.53 25.76 -21.87
CA ASP A 78 7.89 25.83 -22.38
C ASP A 78 8.01 25.36 -23.83
N ARG A 79 7.30 24.29 -24.16
CA ARG A 79 7.28 23.71 -25.51
C ARG A 79 6.59 24.63 -26.49
N ARG A 80 5.41 25.17 -26.12
CA ARG A 80 4.69 26.13 -26.94
C ARG A 80 5.55 27.36 -27.21
N LEU A 81 6.16 27.94 -26.18
CA LEU A 81 7.07 29.07 -26.32
C LEU A 81 8.26 28.78 -27.24
N SER A 82 8.76 27.54 -27.26
CA SER A 82 9.86 27.15 -28.15
C SER A 82 9.45 26.97 -29.60
N SER A 83 8.16 26.74 -29.89
CA SER A 83 7.63 26.54 -31.23
C SER A 83 7.04 27.80 -31.87
N LEU A 84 6.89 28.91 -31.12
CA LEU A 84 6.33 30.15 -31.65
C LEU A 84 7.25 30.81 -32.69
N THR A 85 6.67 31.24 -33.79
CA THR A 85 7.29 32.14 -34.76
C THR A 85 7.47 33.56 -34.16
N PRO A 86 8.30 34.42 -34.76
CA PRO A 86 8.45 35.81 -34.31
C PRO A 86 7.12 36.59 -34.27
N GLU A 87 6.20 36.31 -35.20
CA GLU A 87 4.88 36.96 -35.29
C GLU A 87 3.96 36.49 -34.16
N GLU A 88 3.82 35.18 -33.95
CA GLU A 88 3.03 34.62 -32.84
C GLU A 88 3.60 35.01 -31.46
N ARG A 89 4.89 35.30 -31.38
CA ARG A 89 5.52 35.79 -30.15
C ARG A 89 5.21 37.26 -29.87
N ALA A 90 4.83 38.03 -30.89
CA ALA A 90 4.43 39.43 -30.74
C ALA A 90 2.97 39.56 -30.27
N ASP A 91 2.10 38.63 -30.66
CA ASP A 91 0.70 38.55 -30.21
C ASP A 91 0.40 37.14 -29.68
N LEU A 92 0.61 36.96 -28.38
CA LEU A 92 0.50 35.67 -27.72
C LEU A 92 -0.97 35.23 -27.58
N ASP A 93 -1.29 34.08 -28.17
CA ASP A 93 -2.53 33.35 -27.97
C ASP A 93 -2.23 31.86 -27.72
N ILE A 94 -1.88 31.55 -26.47
CA ILE A 94 -1.52 30.22 -26.00
C ILE A 94 -2.66 29.69 -25.14
N SER A 95 -3.21 28.53 -25.52
CA SER A 95 -4.11 27.75 -24.68
C SER A 95 -3.37 26.57 -24.07
N LEU A 96 -3.25 26.54 -22.75
CA LEU A 96 -2.61 25.42 -22.04
C LEU A 96 -3.61 24.31 -21.81
N SER A 97 -3.77 23.44 -22.81
CA SER A 97 -4.69 22.30 -22.72
C SER A 97 -4.00 20.95 -22.55
N PRO A 98 -4.52 20.07 -21.66
CA PRO A 98 -4.08 18.67 -21.57
C PRO A 98 -4.17 17.90 -22.88
N VAL A 99 -5.05 18.30 -23.81
CA VAL A 99 -5.17 17.71 -25.16
C VAL A 99 -3.81 17.68 -25.86
N GLU A 100 -2.94 18.65 -25.58
CA GLU A 100 -1.60 18.72 -26.14
C GLU A 100 -0.72 17.53 -25.78
N TYR A 101 -0.93 16.88 -24.62
CA TYR A 101 -0.19 15.66 -24.30
C TYR A 101 -0.48 14.54 -25.30
N VAL A 102 -1.74 14.44 -25.74
CA VAL A 102 -2.18 13.42 -26.68
C VAL A 102 -1.70 13.78 -28.09
N VAL A 103 -1.85 15.03 -28.51
CA VAL A 103 -1.39 15.51 -29.81
C VAL A 103 0.14 15.37 -29.95
N ASP A 104 0.90 15.71 -28.92
CA ASP A 104 2.36 15.54 -28.90
C ASP A 104 2.77 14.06 -28.97
N TYR A 105 2.07 13.18 -28.25
CA TYR A 105 2.26 11.74 -28.38
C TYR A 105 1.97 11.29 -29.82
N LEU A 106 0.89 11.76 -30.43
CA LEU A 106 0.52 11.40 -31.79
C LEU A 106 1.59 11.81 -32.80
N MET A 107 2.10 13.03 -32.69
CA MET A 107 3.14 13.55 -33.60
C MET A 107 4.50 12.87 -33.40
N ARG A 108 4.90 12.54 -32.17
CA ARG A 108 6.27 12.11 -31.86
C ARG A 108 6.46 10.61 -31.66
N ALA A 109 5.40 9.89 -31.29
CA ALA A 109 5.51 8.52 -30.80
C ALA A 109 4.45 7.57 -31.34
N PHE A 110 3.45 8.05 -32.07
CA PHE A 110 2.50 7.15 -32.73
C PHE A 110 3.22 6.31 -33.79
N PRO A 111 2.94 5.00 -33.87
CA PRO A 111 3.60 4.14 -34.85
C PRO A 111 3.20 4.53 -36.28
N THR A 112 4.09 5.21 -36.99
CA THR A 112 3.93 5.50 -38.43
C THR A 112 5.10 4.96 -39.26
N GLN A 113 6.24 4.64 -38.65
CA GLN A 113 7.41 4.15 -39.38
C GLN A 113 7.19 2.69 -39.81
N GLN A 114 7.25 2.44 -41.13
CA GLN A 114 7.16 1.12 -41.73
C GLN A 114 8.29 0.22 -41.24
N GLN A 115 7.99 -1.05 -40.97
CA GLN A 115 8.97 -2.08 -40.68
C GLN A 115 9.21 -2.96 -41.92
N GLU A 116 10.43 -3.47 -42.04
CA GLU A 116 10.81 -4.52 -42.99
C GLU A 116 11.07 -5.83 -42.26
N ASN A 117 10.63 -6.94 -42.84
CA ASN A 117 10.81 -8.27 -42.27
C ASN A 117 12.23 -8.78 -42.53
N TYR A 118 12.80 -9.45 -41.54
CA TYR A 118 14.06 -10.18 -41.67
C TYR A 118 13.99 -11.48 -40.86
N SER A 119 14.74 -12.49 -41.28
CA SER A 119 14.92 -13.71 -40.49
C SER A 119 16.10 -13.52 -39.54
N ASP A 120 15.87 -13.78 -38.24
CA ASP A 120 16.95 -13.85 -37.27
C ASP A 120 17.77 -15.15 -37.43
N ASP A 121 18.88 -15.25 -36.70
CA ASP A 121 19.79 -16.40 -36.75
C ASP A 121 19.12 -17.72 -36.31
N SER A 122 17.94 -17.65 -35.67
CA SER A 122 17.14 -18.81 -35.25
C SER A 122 16.03 -19.15 -36.26
N GLY A 123 15.97 -18.46 -37.39
CA GLY A 123 14.97 -18.66 -38.44
C GLY A 123 13.60 -18.03 -38.14
N ASN A 124 13.45 -17.26 -37.06
CA ASN A 124 12.20 -16.59 -36.76
C ASN A 124 12.07 -15.31 -37.58
N VAL A 125 10.87 -15.04 -38.07
CA VAL A 125 10.56 -13.77 -38.74
C VAL A 125 10.45 -12.68 -37.69
N ARG A 126 11.25 -11.62 -37.85
CA ARG A 126 11.27 -10.40 -37.03
C ARG A 126 11.12 -9.20 -37.94
N SER A 127 10.80 -8.05 -37.38
CA SER A 127 10.75 -6.80 -38.15
C SER A 127 11.64 -5.72 -37.57
N ARG A 128 12.23 -4.90 -38.46
CA ARG A 128 13.10 -3.77 -38.10
C ARG A 128 12.69 -2.51 -38.85
N PRO A 129 13.02 -1.30 -38.34
CA PRO A 129 12.56 -0.06 -38.97
C PRO A 129 13.14 0.09 -40.39
N MET A 130 12.25 0.28 -41.37
CA MET A 130 12.61 0.48 -42.77
C MET A 130 13.21 1.88 -42.97
N ARG A 131 14.22 1.94 -43.84
CA ARG A 131 14.88 3.17 -44.28
C ARG A 131 14.95 3.21 -45.80
N ASP A 132 14.87 4.41 -46.37
CA ASP A 132 15.07 4.62 -47.80
C ASP A 132 16.57 4.56 -48.18
N GLU A 133 16.87 4.72 -49.47
CA GLU A 133 18.23 4.72 -50.00
C GLU A 133 19.13 5.83 -49.43
N HIS A 134 18.54 6.89 -48.86
CA HIS A 134 19.23 8.01 -48.23
C HIS A 134 19.33 7.85 -46.70
N GLY A 135 18.83 6.74 -46.16
CA GLY A 135 18.81 6.46 -44.73
C GLY A 135 17.67 7.12 -43.96
N ASN A 136 16.71 7.77 -44.61
CA ASN A 136 15.55 8.39 -43.95
C ASN A 136 14.52 7.33 -43.53
N PRO A 137 13.78 7.54 -42.42
CA PRO A 137 12.65 6.69 -42.04
C PRO A 137 11.58 6.61 -43.15
N VAL A 138 11.14 5.41 -43.50
CA VAL A 138 9.98 5.20 -44.38
C VAL A 138 8.72 5.14 -43.52
N HIS A 139 7.69 5.91 -43.89
CA HIS A 139 6.42 5.98 -43.17
C HIS A 139 5.28 5.28 -43.94
N ASN A 140 4.36 4.64 -43.21
CA ASN A 140 3.17 4.01 -43.75
C ASN A 140 2.06 5.05 -43.96
N PRO A 141 1.57 5.27 -45.20
CA PRO A 141 0.59 6.32 -45.48
C PRO A 141 -0.73 6.18 -44.71
N ASP A 142 -1.23 4.95 -44.54
CA ASP A 142 -2.49 4.70 -43.84
C ASP A 142 -2.36 5.00 -42.34
N ALA A 143 -1.21 4.64 -41.74
CA ALA A 143 -0.93 4.97 -40.35
C ALA A 143 -0.76 6.48 -40.12
N GLU A 144 -0.20 7.21 -41.08
CA GLU A 144 -0.13 8.68 -41.04
C GLU A 144 -1.51 9.32 -41.19
N ALA A 145 -2.33 8.84 -42.13
CA ALA A 145 -3.70 9.31 -42.30
C ALA A 145 -4.54 9.08 -41.02
N ALA A 146 -4.40 7.92 -40.39
CA ALA A 146 -5.07 7.62 -39.12
C ALA A 146 -4.60 8.51 -37.96
N ARG A 147 -3.29 8.81 -37.89
CA ARG A 147 -2.72 9.78 -36.93
C ARG A 147 -3.31 11.16 -37.14
N ASP A 148 -3.30 11.64 -38.38
CA ASP A 148 -3.66 13.02 -38.72
C ASP A 148 -5.17 13.26 -38.53
N ALA A 149 -6.01 12.30 -38.93
CA ALA A 149 -7.45 12.34 -38.67
C ALA A 149 -7.78 12.41 -37.16
N LEU A 150 -7.03 11.67 -36.33
CA LEU A 150 -7.23 11.72 -34.88
C LEU A 150 -6.74 13.05 -34.28
N ILE A 151 -5.63 13.61 -34.77
CA ILE A 151 -5.17 14.94 -34.37
C ILE A 151 -6.23 15.99 -34.72
N GLU A 152 -6.79 15.96 -35.93
CA GLU A 152 -7.84 16.88 -36.37
C GLU A 152 -9.04 16.85 -35.42
N GLN A 153 -9.55 15.66 -35.10
CA GLN A 153 -10.67 15.49 -34.17
C GLN A 153 -10.37 16.01 -32.77
N LEU A 154 -9.17 15.72 -32.24
CA LEU A 154 -8.76 16.17 -30.90
C LEU A 154 -8.60 17.69 -30.82
N CYS A 155 -8.03 18.31 -31.86
CA CYS A 155 -7.84 19.76 -31.93
C CYS A 155 -9.17 20.52 -32.11
N ALA A 156 -10.23 19.86 -32.58
CA ALA A 156 -11.57 20.44 -32.66
C ALA A 156 -12.33 20.44 -31.32
N LEU A 157 -11.83 19.74 -30.30
CA LEU A 157 -12.46 19.71 -28.97
C LEU A 157 -12.25 21.03 -28.22
N PRO A 158 -13.18 21.43 -27.34
CA PRO A 158 -13.02 22.63 -26.53
C PRO A 158 -11.78 22.53 -25.63
N PRO A 159 -11.05 23.64 -25.43
CA PRO A 159 -9.85 23.63 -24.61
C PRO A 159 -10.21 23.35 -23.14
N ILE A 160 -9.51 22.38 -22.56
CA ILE A 160 -9.59 22.10 -21.13
C ILE A 160 -8.52 22.94 -20.44
N GLN A 161 -8.90 23.81 -19.50
CA GLN A 161 -7.96 24.66 -18.78
C GLN A 161 -7.11 23.87 -17.77
N SER A 162 -5.86 24.29 -17.63
CA SER A 162 -4.94 23.81 -16.59
C SER A 162 -5.40 24.27 -15.20
N GLY A 163 -5.22 23.42 -14.18
CA GLY A 163 -5.71 23.72 -12.82
C GLY A 163 -5.05 24.93 -12.17
N LEU A 164 -3.75 25.12 -12.35
CA LEU A 164 -3.03 26.29 -11.83
C LEU A 164 -3.47 27.58 -12.53
N ASP A 165 -3.55 27.54 -13.86
CA ASP A 165 -3.85 28.71 -14.67
C ASP A 165 -5.31 29.13 -14.51
N ALA A 166 -6.25 28.20 -14.41
CA ALA A 166 -7.66 28.51 -14.15
C ALA A 166 -7.87 29.28 -12.84
N VAL A 167 -7.12 28.95 -11.78
CA VAL A 167 -7.20 29.68 -10.50
C VAL A 167 -6.56 31.07 -10.64
N ILE A 168 -5.43 31.19 -11.34
CA ILE A 168 -4.78 32.49 -11.59
C ILE A 168 -5.67 33.38 -12.46
N ASP A 169 -6.28 32.86 -13.52
CA ASP A 169 -7.19 33.59 -14.41
C ASP A 169 -8.43 34.07 -13.65
N ARG A 170 -8.97 33.24 -12.74
CA ARG A 170 -10.18 33.57 -11.98
C ARG A 170 -9.95 34.65 -10.91
N PHE A 171 -8.84 34.57 -10.18
CA PHE A 171 -8.59 35.40 -8.99
C PHE A 171 -7.52 36.49 -9.20
N GLY A 172 -6.77 36.42 -10.29
CA GLY A 172 -5.68 37.33 -10.61
C GLY A 172 -4.40 37.05 -9.82
N THR A 173 -3.29 37.58 -10.33
CA THR A 173 -1.97 37.44 -9.73
C THR A 173 -1.82 38.19 -8.42
N ASP A 174 -2.68 39.17 -8.15
CA ASP A 174 -2.64 40.01 -6.95
C ASP A 174 -3.25 39.30 -5.74
N ALA A 175 -4.26 38.45 -5.93
CA ALA A 175 -4.88 37.68 -4.85
C ALA A 175 -4.20 36.33 -4.59
N VAL A 176 -3.53 35.78 -5.61
CA VAL A 176 -2.92 34.43 -5.60
C VAL A 176 -1.42 34.47 -5.35
N ALA A 177 -0.98 33.80 -4.29
CA ALA A 177 0.42 33.51 -3.98
C ALA A 177 0.82 32.18 -4.63
N GLU A 178 1.68 32.21 -5.64
CA GLU A 178 2.09 31.03 -6.41
C GLU A 178 3.44 30.50 -5.89
N VAL A 179 3.43 29.38 -5.18
CA VAL A 179 4.62 28.72 -4.62
C VAL A 179 4.86 27.38 -5.30
N THR A 180 5.07 27.43 -6.61
CA THR A 180 5.29 26.26 -7.48
C THR A 180 6.73 26.22 -7.99
N GLY A 181 7.10 25.13 -8.65
CA GLY A 181 8.40 25.02 -9.35
C GLY A 181 8.49 25.83 -10.64
N ARG A 182 7.40 26.52 -11.03
CA ARG A 182 7.26 27.14 -12.34
C ARG A 182 8.14 28.38 -12.50
N THR A 183 8.91 28.41 -13.58
CA THR A 183 9.86 29.49 -13.94
C THR A 183 9.23 30.57 -14.83
N ARG A 184 8.10 30.29 -15.48
CA ARG A 184 7.36 31.23 -16.33
C ARG A 184 5.87 30.98 -16.24
N ARG A 185 5.07 32.04 -16.22
CA ARG A 185 3.61 31.94 -16.30
C ARG A 185 3.03 32.76 -17.42
N LEU A 186 1.88 32.33 -17.90
CA LEU A 186 1.03 33.10 -18.77
C LEU A 186 0.09 33.95 -17.90
N VAL A 187 -0.04 35.24 -18.20
CA VAL A 187 -0.96 36.14 -17.53
C VAL A 187 -1.80 36.84 -18.59
N THR A 188 -3.12 36.74 -18.47
CA THR A 188 -4.06 37.41 -19.36
C THR A 188 -4.42 38.77 -18.75
N GLY A 189 -4.13 39.84 -19.48
CA GLY A 189 -4.47 41.21 -19.07
C GLY A 189 -5.97 41.48 -19.19
N ALA A 190 -6.43 42.60 -18.61
CA ALA A 190 -7.82 43.05 -18.73
C ALA A 190 -8.22 43.40 -20.18
N ASP A 191 -7.24 43.63 -21.06
CA ASP A 191 -7.38 43.83 -22.50
C ASP A 191 -7.49 42.50 -23.28
N GLY A 192 -7.49 41.36 -22.59
CA GLY A 192 -7.51 40.02 -23.19
C GLY A 192 -6.15 39.56 -23.73
N ARG A 193 -5.11 40.40 -23.69
CA ARG A 193 -3.79 40.05 -24.21
C ARG A 193 -3.00 39.22 -23.22
N GLN A 194 -2.34 38.18 -23.74
CA GLN A 194 -1.47 37.35 -22.92
C GLN A 194 -0.06 37.92 -22.84
N LYS A 195 0.55 37.79 -21.67
CA LYS A 195 1.94 38.16 -21.41
C LYS A 195 2.64 37.07 -20.64
N ILE A 196 3.93 36.89 -20.93
CA ILE A 196 4.78 35.94 -20.19
C ILE A 196 5.43 36.69 -19.04
N GLU A 197 5.23 36.18 -17.83
CA GLU A 197 5.90 36.67 -16.64
C GLU A 197 6.95 35.65 -16.19
N SER A 198 8.20 36.08 -16.06
CA SER A 198 9.28 35.26 -15.50
C SER A 198 9.16 35.17 -13.98
N ARG A 199 9.37 33.97 -13.44
CA ARG A 199 9.32 33.66 -12.02
C ARG A 199 10.67 33.11 -11.58
N THR A 200 11.08 33.49 -10.37
CA THR A 200 12.31 33.02 -9.73
C THR A 200 11.99 32.45 -8.35
N ALA A 201 12.96 31.79 -7.72
CA ALA A 201 12.84 31.38 -6.32
C ALA A 201 12.48 32.56 -5.37
N ARG A 202 12.96 33.77 -5.72
CA ARG A 202 12.63 35.02 -5.01
C ARG A 202 11.17 35.42 -5.19
N SER A 203 10.59 35.23 -6.37
CA SER A 203 9.16 35.46 -6.63
C SER A 203 8.30 34.58 -5.71
N GLY A 204 8.62 33.29 -5.60
CA GLY A 204 7.93 32.39 -4.68
C GLY A 204 8.11 32.76 -3.20
N GLN A 205 9.26 33.32 -2.82
CA GLN A 205 9.50 33.80 -1.45
C GLN A 205 8.64 35.05 -1.14
N ALA A 206 8.55 35.97 -2.10
CA ALA A 206 7.70 37.15 -2.00
C ALA A 206 6.22 36.76 -1.91
N ASP A 207 5.76 35.81 -2.73
CA ASP A 207 4.39 35.29 -2.67
C ASP A 207 4.08 34.63 -1.31
N SER A 208 5.01 33.81 -0.80
CA SER A 208 4.87 33.23 0.53
C SER A 208 4.79 34.30 1.63
N ALA A 209 5.63 35.33 1.56
CA ALA A 209 5.62 36.42 2.52
C ALA A 209 4.32 37.24 2.43
N ALA A 210 3.84 37.54 1.22
CA ALA A 210 2.60 38.25 0.98
C ALA A 210 1.38 37.48 1.50
N PHE A 211 1.39 36.15 1.39
CA PHE A 211 0.35 35.30 1.98
C PHE A 211 0.35 35.35 3.52
N MET A 212 1.53 35.21 4.14
CA MET A 212 1.68 35.29 5.60
C MET A 212 1.40 36.70 6.15
N ALA A 213 1.58 37.74 5.34
CA ALA A 213 1.22 39.11 5.66
C ALA A 213 -0.27 39.42 5.46
N GLY A 214 -1.02 38.56 4.76
CA GLY A 214 -2.44 38.74 4.47
C GLY A 214 -2.73 39.62 3.25
N ALA A 215 -1.68 40.12 2.58
CA ALA A 215 -1.82 40.82 1.30
C ALA A 215 -2.38 39.91 0.20
N LYS A 216 -2.08 38.61 0.29
CA LYS A 216 -2.68 37.56 -0.54
C LYS A 216 -3.40 36.56 0.35
N ARG A 217 -4.63 36.17 -0.01
CA ARG A 217 -5.46 35.25 0.79
C ARG A 217 -5.64 33.87 0.15
N ILE A 218 -5.11 33.68 -1.06
CA ILE A 218 -5.07 32.39 -1.77
C ILE A 218 -3.61 32.02 -1.96
N LEU A 219 -3.21 30.81 -1.57
CA LEU A 219 -1.88 30.26 -1.86
C LEU A 219 -2.00 28.95 -2.61
N ILE A 220 -1.27 28.80 -3.71
CA ILE A 220 -1.17 27.56 -4.47
C ILE A 220 0.26 27.07 -4.38
N PHE A 221 0.49 25.79 -4.07
CA PHE A 221 1.83 25.23 -4.08
C PHE A 221 1.91 23.86 -4.74
N SER A 222 3.11 23.55 -5.24
CA SER A 222 3.49 22.20 -5.66
C SER A 222 4.64 21.63 -4.84
N ASP A 223 4.90 20.33 -5.00
CA ASP A 223 6.02 19.64 -4.34
C ASP A 223 7.34 20.38 -4.56
N ALA A 224 7.63 20.76 -5.80
CA ALA A 224 8.88 21.40 -6.21
C ALA A 224 9.06 22.81 -5.64
N GLY A 225 7.96 23.55 -5.39
CA GLY A 225 8.01 24.96 -5.00
C GLY A 225 7.98 25.23 -3.49
N GLY A 226 7.42 24.32 -2.69
CA GLY A 226 7.18 24.59 -1.26
C GLY A 226 8.08 23.84 -0.27
N THR A 227 9.15 23.19 -0.73
CA THR A 227 10.09 22.47 0.16
C THR A 227 10.65 23.40 1.24
N GLY A 228 10.53 22.99 2.51
CA GLY A 228 11.04 23.76 3.66
C GLY A 228 10.20 24.97 4.06
N ARG A 229 9.04 25.22 3.42
CA ARG A 229 8.17 26.37 3.72
C ARG A 229 6.97 25.99 4.58
N SER A 230 6.44 26.99 5.28
CA SER A 230 5.34 26.85 6.22
C SER A 230 4.30 27.94 5.98
N TYR A 231 3.03 27.55 5.92
CA TYR A 231 1.88 28.39 5.58
C TYR A 231 0.77 28.32 6.64
N HIS A 232 1.04 27.69 7.78
CA HIS A 232 0.11 27.63 8.91
C HIS A 232 -0.28 29.04 9.39
N ALA A 233 -1.42 29.15 10.07
CA ALA A 233 -1.85 30.39 10.71
C ALA A 233 -0.99 30.70 11.94
N SER A 234 0.29 31.01 11.75
CA SER A 234 1.25 31.24 12.84
C SER A 234 0.81 32.40 13.74
N LEU A 235 1.01 32.27 15.04
CA LEU A 235 0.82 33.38 15.99
C LEU A 235 1.79 34.54 15.73
N ASP A 236 2.93 34.28 15.09
CA ASP A 236 3.92 35.32 14.74
C ASP A 236 3.59 36.06 13.44
N ALA A 237 2.63 35.54 12.66
CA ALA A 237 2.24 36.13 11.39
C ALA A 237 1.11 37.16 11.55
N VAL A 238 1.01 38.08 10.60
CA VAL A 238 -0.09 39.04 10.50
C VAL A 238 -1.37 38.32 10.07
N ASN A 239 -1.29 37.49 9.03
CA ASN A 239 -2.41 36.66 8.60
C ASN A 239 -2.57 35.45 9.53
N ARG A 240 -3.50 35.56 10.47
CA ARG A 240 -3.87 34.50 11.43
C ARG A 240 -5.19 33.80 11.09
N GLU A 241 -5.78 34.09 9.93
CA GLU A 241 -7.04 33.51 9.49
C GLU A 241 -6.96 31.97 9.41
N GLN A 242 -8.07 31.28 9.64
CA GLN A 242 -8.10 29.84 9.50
C GLN A 242 -7.69 29.42 8.07
N ARG A 243 -6.80 28.43 7.97
CA ARG A 243 -6.36 27.89 6.68
C ARG A 243 -7.35 26.84 6.19
N VAL A 244 -7.95 27.05 5.03
CA VAL A 244 -8.73 26.03 4.33
C VAL A 244 -7.84 25.42 3.25
N HIS A 245 -7.39 24.20 3.49
CA HIS A 245 -6.43 23.51 2.64
C HIS A 245 -7.16 22.50 1.76
N PHE A 246 -7.30 22.85 0.48
CA PHE A 246 -7.79 21.97 -0.58
C PHE A 246 -6.66 21.10 -1.14
N LEU A 247 -6.83 19.79 -1.04
CA LEU A 247 -5.96 18.81 -1.70
C LEU A 247 -6.56 18.50 -3.07
N LEU A 248 -6.17 19.26 -4.09
CA LEU A 248 -6.73 19.16 -5.45
C LEU A 248 -6.14 17.99 -6.23
N GLU A 249 -4.82 17.88 -6.16
CA GLU A 249 -4.07 16.80 -6.76
C GLU A 249 -3.11 16.24 -5.70
N PRO A 250 -3.41 15.06 -5.14
CA PRO A 250 -2.59 14.45 -4.10
C PRO A 250 -1.32 13.79 -4.62
N GLY A 251 -1.25 13.56 -5.93
CA GLY A 251 -0.15 12.84 -6.57
C GLY A 251 -0.18 11.33 -6.31
N TRP A 252 0.76 10.63 -6.94
CA TRP A 252 0.88 9.16 -6.88
C TRP A 252 1.47 8.63 -5.56
N ARG A 253 2.02 9.54 -4.75
CA ARG A 253 2.76 9.24 -3.53
C ARG A 253 2.10 9.94 -2.36
N ALA A 254 1.29 9.20 -1.60
CA ALA A 254 0.55 9.77 -0.48
C ALA A 254 1.46 10.33 0.64
N ASP A 255 2.72 9.90 0.74
CA ASP A 255 3.70 10.52 1.64
C ASP A 255 3.97 11.98 1.26
N ARG A 256 4.00 12.31 -0.03
CA ARG A 256 4.16 13.69 -0.51
C ARG A 256 2.90 14.52 -0.28
N ALA A 257 1.72 13.94 -0.52
CA ALA A 257 0.44 14.56 -0.19
C ALA A 257 0.42 15.04 1.26
N ILE A 258 0.78 14.13 2.19
CA ILE A 258 0.83 14.37 3.63
C ILE A 258 1.87 15.42 4.03
N GLN A 259 3.06 15.37 3.43
CA GLN A 259 4.07 16.41 3.66
C GLN A 259 3.53 17.80 3.30
N GLY A 260 2.70 17.90 2.26
CA GLY A 260 1.97 19.12 1.90
C GLY A 260 1.01 19.58 3.00
N LEU A 261 0.21 18.68 3.57
CA LEU A 261 -0.71 18.99 4.68
C LEU A 261 0.02 19.53 5.92
N GLY A 262 1.21 19.00 6.21
CA GLY A 262 2.09 19.49 7.27
C GLY A 262 2.61 20.92 7.06
N ARG A 263 2.43 21.52 5.88
CA ARG A 263 2.80 22.92 5.63
C ARG A 263 1.79 23.89 6.23
N THR A 264 0.54 23.49 6.38
CA THR A 264 -0.53 24.32 6.99
C THR A 264 -0.87 23.93 8.42
N HIS A 265 -0.35 22.80 8.91
CA HIS A 265 -0.55 22.31 10.28
C HIS A 265 0.78 22.24 11.02
N ARG A 266 0.98 23.13 12.00
CA ARG A 266 2.20 23.21 12.82
C ARG A 266 1.86 23.54 14.27
N THR A 267 2.81 23.32 15.17
CA THR A 267 2.75 23.90 16.51
C THR A 267 2.77 25.43 16.43
N HIS A 268 2.25 26.11 17.44
CA HIS A 268 2.22 27.59 17.51
C HIS A 268 1.32 28.28 16.46
N GLN A 269 0.24 27.61 16.04
CA GLN A 269 -0.77 28.19 15.16
C GLN A 269 -1.95 28.78 15.95
N ALA A 270 -2.49 29.91 15.48
CA ALA A 270 -3.66 30.59 16.02
C ALA A 270 -4.96 29.80 15.81
N SER A 271 -5.01 28.96 14.77
CA SER A 271 -6.18 28.15 14.45
C SER A 271 -5.78 26.86 13.72
N THR A 272 -6.58 25.81 13.89
CA THR A 272 -6.41 24.53 13.20
C THR A 272 -6.91 24.62 11.76
N PRO A 273 -6.13 24.13 10.77
CA PRO A 273 -6.57 24.14 9.38
C PRO A 273 -7.78 23.23 9.15
N LEU A 274 -8.62 23.61 8.19
CA LEU A 274 -9.65 22.73 7.61
C LEU A 274 -9.05 22.03 6.40
N PHE A 275 -8.95 20.71 6.43
CA PHE A 275 -8.52 19.92 5.27
C PHE A 275 -9.73 19.52 4.42
N ARG A 276 -9.65 19.79 3.12
CA ARG A 276 -10.68 19.45 2.13
C ARG A 276 -10.05 18.65 0.99
N PRO A 277 -9.96 17.31 1.09
CA PRO A 277 -9.70 16.46 -0.05
C PRO A 277 -10.75 16.68 -1.13
N VAL A 278 -10.33 16.86 -2.38
CA VAL A 278 -11.26 17.10 -3.50
C VAL A 278 -11.20 15.94 -4.46
N THR A 279 -12.34 15.29 -4.66
CA THR A 279 -12.51 14.10 -5.50
C THR A 279 -13.72 14.29 -6.39
N THR A 280 -13.71 13.68 -7.57
CA THR A 280 -14.90 13.54 -8.41
C THR A 280 -15.68 12.28 -8.02
N ASP A 281 -16.89 12.15 -8.56
CA ASP A 281 -17.70 10.93 -8.53
C ASP A 281 -17.23 9.87 -9.55
N CYS A 282 -16.22 10.19 -10.36
CA CYS A 282 -15.61 9.26 -11.30
C CYS A 282 -14.87 8.15 -10.53
N LYS A 283 -15.38 6.92 -10.61
CA LYS A 283 -14.82 5.78 -9.87
C LYS A 283 -13.36 5.49 -10.24
N GLY A 284 -12.92 5.80 -11.46
CA GLY A 284 -11.51 5.75 -11.86
C GLY A 284 -10.58 6.65 -11.02
N GLU A 285 -11.12 7.64 -10.31
CA GLU A 285 -10.36 8.48 -9.38
C GLU A 285 -10.20 7.84 -7.98
N LEU A 286 -10.97 6.82 -7.62
CA LEU A 286 -10.97 6.22 -6.27
C LEU A 286 -9.59 5.73 -5.82
N ARG A 287 -8.70 5.36 -6.75
CA ARG A 287 -7.29 5.07 -6.46
C ARG A 287 -6.61 6.18 -5.67
N PHE A 288 -6.85 7.43 -6.08
CA PHE A 288 -6.18 8.58 -5.49
C PHE A 288 -6.70 8.79 -4.07
N THR A 289 -8.00 8.62 -3.85
CA THR A 289 -8.65 8.82 -2.55
C THR A 289 -8.29 7.73 -1.53
N SER A 290 -8.30 6.45 -1.92
CA SER A 290 -8.11 5.33 -0.99
C SER A 290 -6.72 5.28 -0.36
N THR A 291 -5.66 5.58 -1.12
CA THR A 291 -4.28 5.65 -0.59
C THR A 291 -4.09 6.84 0.37
N ILE A 292 -4.81 7.95 0.17
CA ILE A 292 -4.73 9.13 1.05
C ILE A 292 -5.53 8.91 2.33
N ALA A 293 -6.74 8.36 2.21
CA ALA A 293 -7.64 8.06 3.32
C ALA A 293 -6.92 7.27 4.44
N ARG A 294 -6.35 6.11 4.09
CA ARG A 294 -5.62 5.25 5.04
C ARG A 294 -4.47 5.98 5.75
N ARG A 295 -3.76 6.84 5.03
CA ARG A 295 -2.61 7.55 5.61
C ARG A 295 -3.00 8.83 6.36
N LEU A 296 -4.14 9.45 6.04
CA LEU A 296 -4.79 10.47 6.85
C LEU A 296 -5.28 9.89 8.19
N ASP A 297 -5.85 8.69 8.18
CA ASP A 297 -6.23 7.96 9.41
C ASP A 297 -5.00 7.68 10.28
N SER A 298 -3.88 7.34 9.64
CA SER A 298 -2.58 7.19 10.31
C SER A 298 -2.06 8.52 10.89
N LEU A 299 -2.34 9.68 10.26
CA LEU A 299 -1.97 11.01 10.79
C LEU A 299 -2.82 11.39 12.01
N GLY A 300 -4.12 11.10 12.00
CA GLY A 300 -5.01 11.35 13.14
C GLY A 300 -4.62 10.56 14.39
N ALA A 301 -3.97 9.40 14.21
CA ALA A 301 -3.36 8.63 15.30
C ALA A 301 -2.08 9.28 15.86
N LEU A 302 -1.39 10.14 15.10
CA LEU A 302 -0.13 10.79 15.48
C LEU A 302 -0.34 12.18 16.11
N THR A 303 -1.49 12.82 15.91
CA THR A 303 -1.84 14.09 16.56
C THR A 303 -2.49 13.84 17.92
N ARG A 304 -1.97 14.45 18.99
CA ARG A 304 -2.43 14.27 20.38
C ARG A 304 -3.96 14.26 20.52
N GLY A 305 -4.52 13.16 21.04
CA GLY A 305 -5.72 13.10 21.87
C GLY A 305 -7.08 13.51 21.29
N GLN A 306 -7.19 14.13 20.11
CA GLN A 306 -8.47 14.62 19.58
C GLN A 306 -9.11 13.62 18.61
N ARG A 307 -9.82 12.63 19.15
CA ARG A 307 -10.72 11.74 18.39
C ARG A 307 -12.19 12.18 18.44
N GLN A 308 -12.50 13.44 18.76
CA GLN A 308 -13.90 13.91 18.78
C GLN A 308 -14.35 14.71 17.55
N THR A 309 -13.58 14.78 16.47
CA THR A 309 -14.03 15.45 15.23
C THR A 309 -13.89 14.57 14.01
N GLY A 310 -15.00 13.94 13.60
CA GLY A 310 -15.36 13.67 12.20
C GLY A 310 -14.73 12.49 11.45
N GLY A 311 -13.64 11.89 11.94
CA GLY A 311 -12.89 10.88 11.17
C GLY A 311 -13.41 9.44 11.19
N GLN A 312 -14.20 9.04 12.21
CA GLN A 312 -14.59 7.64 12.40
C GLN A 312 -15.56 7.07 11.35
N ASN A 313 -16.06 7.89 10.42
CA ASN A 313 -16.93 7.49 9.30
C ASN A 313 -16.50 8.14 7.98
N LEU A 314 -15.27 8.67 7.86
CA LEU A 314 -14.89 9.37 6.63
C LEU A 314 -14.68 8.40 5.45
N PHE A 315 -14.32 7.14 5.72
CA PHE A 315 -14.05 6.12 4.70
C PHE A 315 -14.47 4.72 5.20
N ASP A 316 -15.14 3.95 4.34
CA ASP A 316 -15.50 2.55 4.62
C ASP A 316 -14.25 1.67 4.46
N PRO A 317 -14.00 0.64 5.30
CA PRO A 317 -12.99 -0.38 5.03
C PRO A 317 -13.05 -0.96 3.60
N ALA A 318 -14.23 -1.03 2.98
CA ALA A 318 -14.41 -1.40 1.58
C ALA A 318 -13.77 -0.41 0.58
N ASP A 319 -13.60 0.86 0.96
CA ASP A 319 -12.91 1.88 0.17
C ASP A 319 -11.38 1.70 0.19
N ASN A 320 -10.85 0.83 1.05
CA ASN A 320 -9.42 0.51 1.09
C ASN A 320 -9.03 -0.51 0.01
N LEU A 321 -8.79 0.02 -1.19
CA LEU A 321 -8.35 -0.76 -2.36
C LEU A 321 -6.92 -1.31 -2.24
N GLU A 322 -6.16 -1.00 -1.18
CA GLU A 322 -4.84 -1.59 -0.91
C GLU A 322 -4.91 -2.85 -0.02
N SER A 323 -6.08 -3.16 0.55
CA SER A 323 -6.27 -4.31 1.43
C SER A 323 -6.09 -5.65 0.70
N ASP A 324 -5.72 -6.70 1.45
CA ASP A 324 -5.64 -8.05 0.89
C ASP A 324 -7.02 -8.54 0.43
N TYR A 325 -8.11 -8.12 1.10
CA TYR A 325 -9.48 -8.36 0.64
C TYR A 325 -9.75 -7.79 -0.75
N ALA A 326 -9.27 -6.57 -1.03
CA ALA A 326 -9.42 -5.95 -2.34
C ALA A 326 -8.59 -6.67 -3.41
N LYS A 327 -7.36 -7.10 -3.08
CA LYS A 327 -6.49 -7.87 -4.01
C LYS A 327 -7.15 -9.20 -4.37
N ASP A 328 -7.65 -9.94 -3.39
CA ASP A 328 -8.35 -11.21 -3.59
C ASP A 328 -9.67 -11.03 -4.36
N ALA A 329 -10.39 -9.93 -4.09
CA ALA A 329 -11.58 -9.56 -4.84
C ALA A 329 -11.26 -9.31 -6.31
N LEU A 330 -10.15 -8.64 -6.63
CA LEU A 330 -9.74 -8.39 -8.00
C LEU A 330 -9.39 -9.68 -8.74
N VAL A 331 -8.64 -10.59 -8.09
CA VAL A 331 -8.34 -11.92 -8.68
C VAL A 331 -9.64 -12.66 -9.01
N THR A 332 -10.61 -12.62 -8.10
CA THR A 332 -11.93 -13.23 -8.33
C THR A 332 -12.69 -12.55 -9.46
N TRP A 333 -12.63 -11.22 -9.54
CA TRP A 333 -13.25 -10.46 -10.62
C TRP A 333 -12.70 -10.89 -11.98
N PHE A 334 -11.38 -11.07 -12.13
CA PHE A 334 -10.79 -11.59 -13.37
C PHE A 334 -11.25 -13.02 -13.72
N HIS A 335 -11.36 -13.91 -12.72
CA HIS A 335 -11.90 -15.25 -12.96
C HIS A 335 -13.38 -15.22 -13.39
N LEU A 336 -14.19 -14.33 -12.82
CA LEU A 336 -15.59 -14.14 -13.23
C LEU A 336 -15.70 -13.55 -14.64
N LEU A 337 -14.82 -12.59 -14.99
CA LEU A 337 -14.70 -12.04 -16.34
C LEU A 337 -14.39 -13.16 -17.34
N ASN A 338 -13.40 -14.00 -17.04
CA ASN A 338 -13.00 -15.11 -17.90
C ASN A 338 -14.12 -16.14 -18.12
N ARG A 339 -14.95 -16.37 -17.10
CA ARG A 339 -16.10 -17.29 -17.16
C ARG A 339 -17.35 -16.67 -17.79
N GLY A 340 -17.30 -15.40 -18.21
CA GLY A 340 -18.45 -14.68 -18.76
C GLY A 340 -19.59 -14.49 -17.74
N LYS A 341 -19.26 -14.38 -16.45
CA LYS A 341 -20.24 -14.22 -15.36
C LYS A 341 -20.49 -12.77 -14.97
N LEU A 342 -19.65 -11.85 -15.45
CA LEU A 342 -19.83 -10.42 -15.26
C LEU A 342 -20.83 -9.87 -16.27
N THR A 343 -21.58 -8.87 -15.84
CA THR A 343 -22.57 -8.15 -16.66
C THR A 343 -22.00 -6.84 -17.21
N SER A 344 -21.01 -6.27 -16.53
CA SER A 344 -20.42 -4.97 -16.88
C SER A 344 -19.69 -4.99 -18.23
N ILE A 345 -18.94 -6.05 -18.52
CA ILE A 345 -18.12 -6.17 -19.73
C ILE A 345 -17.76 -7.63 -20.03
N SER A 346 -17.61 -7.96 -21.32
CA SER A 346 -17.05 -9.24 -21.74
C SER A 346 -15.52 -9.24 -21.68
N LEU A 347 -14.91 -10.43 -21.61
CA LEU A 347 -13.45 -10.55 -21.64
C LEU A 347 -12.84 -9.89 -22.88
N ASP A 348 -13.40 -10.15 -24.07
CA ASP A 348 -12.92 -9.59 -25.34
C ASP A 348 -13.00 -8.06 -25.37
N ASP A 349 -14.13 -7.48 -24.95
CA ASP A 349 -14.25 -6.01 -24.93
C ASP A 349 -13.32 -5.40 -23.88
N PHE A 350 -13.14 -6.06 -22.73
CA PHE A 350 -12.23 -5.61 -21.69
C PHE A 350 -10.77 -5.59 -22.16
N THR A 351 -10.27 -6.69 -22.72
CA THR A 351 -8.88 -6.77 -23.20
C THR A 351 -8.64 -5.82 -24.37
N ARG A 352 -9.60 -5.67 -25.30
CA ARG A 352 -9.52 -4.70 -26.40
C ARG A 352 -9.42 -3.26 -25.90
N ARG A 353 -10.26 -2.85 -24.95
CA ARG A 353 -10.27 -1.46 -24.44
C ARG A 353 -9.08 -1.14 -23.54
N THR A 354 -8.64 -2.11 -22.73
CA THR A 354 -7.60 -1.89 -21.71
C THR A 354 -6.19 -2.24 -22.20
N GLY A 355 -6.07 -3.01 -23.27
CA GLY A 355 -4.79 -3.56 -23.73
C GLY A 355 -4.11 -4.47 -22.69
N LEU A 356 -4.87 -5.03 -21.75
CA LEU A 356 -4.37 -6.02 -20.79
C LEU A 356 -4.41 -7.41 -21.41
N GLU A 357 -3.29 -8.11 -21.31
CA GLU A 357 -3.18 -9.52 -21.73
C GLU A 357 -3.41 -10.40 -20.51
N LEU A 358 -4.62 -10.96 -20.44
CA LEU A 358 -5.05 -11.82 -19.33
C LEU A 358 -4.83 -13.31 -19.61
N HIS A 359 -4.67 -13.71 -20.88
CA HIS A 359 -4.42 -15.08 -21.29
C HIS A 359 -2.98 -15.31 -21.72
N ASP A 360 -2.45 -16.50 -21.45
CA ASP A 360 -1.20 -17.00 -22.01
C ASP A 360 -1.35 -17.44 -23.48
N SER A 361 -0.30 -18.04 -24.04
CA SER A 361 -0.30 -18.55 -25.42
C SER A 361 -1.29 -19.69 -25.65
N ASP A 362 -1.70 -20.40 -24.58
CA ASP A 362 -2.59 -21.56 -24.64
C ASP A 362 -4.07 -21.16 -24.41
N GLY A 363 -4.35 -19.87 -24.23
CA GLY A 363 -5.70 -19.34 -23.99
C GLY A 363 -6.18 -19.53 -22.55
N VAL A 364 -5.27 -19.88 -21.63
CA VAL A 364 -5.57 -20.03 -20.20
C VAL A 364 -5.29 -18.71 -19.49
N LEU A 365 -6.07 -18.41 -18.44
CA LEU A 365 -5.86 -17.23 -17.62
C LEU A 365 -4.48 -17.30 -16.93
N LYS A 366 -3.66 -16.25 -17.08
CA LYS A 366 -2.32 -16.17 -16.49
C LYS A 366 -2.38 -16.27 -14.96
N ASP A 367 -1.37 -16.90 -14.37
CA ASP A 367 -1.18 -16.92 -12.92
C ASP A 367 -0.85 -15.52 -12.36
N ASP A 368 0.03 -14.78 -13.06
CA ASP A 368 0.38 -13.39 -12.70
C ASP A 368 -0.61 -12.39 -13.33
N LEU A 369 -1.75 -12.22 -12.66
CA LEU A 369 -2.79 -11.27 -13.07
C LEU A 369 -2.40 -9.81 -12.78
N PRO A 370 -2.89 -8.84 -13.56
CA PRO A 370 -2.59 -7.43 -13.34
C PRO A 370 -2.99 -6.97 -11.91
N PRO A 371 -2.07 -6.34 -11.14
CA PRO A 371 -2.39 -5.88 -9.80
C PRO A 371 -3.33 -4.66 -9.85
N ILE A 372 -4.01 -4.36 -8.73
CA ILE A 372 -4.97 -3.25 -8.60
C ILE A 372 -4.46 -1.93 -9.19
N PRO A 373 -3.22 -1.46 -8.93
CA PRO A 373 -2.74 -0.21 -9.51
C PRO A 373 -2.71 -0.21 -11.04
N ARG A 374 -2.36 -1.36 -11.65
CA ARG A 374 -2.33 -1.52 -13.11
C ARG A 374 -3.75 -1.58 -13.66
N TRP A 375 -4.64 -2.31 -13.01
CA TRP A 375 -6.06 -2.40 -13.38
C TRP A 375 -6.76 -1.03 -13.34
N LEU A 376 -6.65 -0.30 -12.22
CA LEU A 376 -7.22 1.04 -12.04
C LEU A 376 -6.74 2.04 -13.10
N ASN A 377 -5.44 2.00 -13.44
CA ASN A 377 -4.87 2.86 -14.48
C ASN A 377 -5.46 2.60 -15.87
N ARG A 378 -5.95 1.39 -16.14
CA ARG A 378 -6.62 1.07 -17.39
C ARG A 378 -8.08 1.50 -17.40
N LEU A 379 -8.76 1.42 -16.26
CA LEU A 379 -10.15 1.85 -16.13
C LEU A 379 -10.33 3.36 -16.29
N LEU A 380 -9.35 4.17 -15.89
CA LEU A 380 -9.39 5.63 -15.93
C LEU A 380 -9.83 6.21 -17.30
N ALA A 381 -9.48 5.52 -18.39
CA ALA A 381 -9.78 5.96 -19.76
C ALA A 381 -11.08 5.38 -20.34
N LEU A 382 -11.83 4.58 -19.58
CA LEU A 382 -13.09 4.01 -20.03
C LEU A 382 -14.24 5.02 -19.88
N PRO A 383 -15.35 4.86 -20.62
CA PRO A 383 -16.56 5.65 -20.37
C PRO A 383 -17.01 5.54 -18.90
N ILE A 384 -17.45 6.65 -18.30
CA ILE A 384 -17.79 6.71 -16.86
C ILE A 384 -18.84 5.65 -16.48
N ALA A 385 -19.88 5.45 -17.29
CA ALA A 385 -20.89 4.43 -17.02
C ALA A 385 -20.30 3.01 -16.93
N LEU A 386 -19.33 2.71 -17.81
CA LEU A 386 -18.63 1.43 -17.81
C LEU A 386 -17.68 1.30 -16.61
N GLN A 387 -16.98 2.37 -16.25
CA GLN A 387 -16.18 2.41 -15.02
C GLN A 387 -17.06 2.08 -13.82
N ASN A 388 -18.21 2.75 -13.70
CA ASN A 388 -19.13 2.57 -12.58
C ASN A 388 -19.65 1.13 -12.50
N ALA A 389 -20.06 0.53 -13.62
CA ALA A 389 -20.53 -0.85 -13.65
C ALA A 389 -19.43 -1.86 -13.24
N ILE A 390 -18.20 -1.68 -13.74
CA ILE A 390 -17.06 -2.53 -13.36
C ILE A 390 -16.75 -2.39 -11.86
N PHE A 391 -16.76 -1.15 -11.35
CA PHE A 391 -16.49 -0.89 -9.94
C PHE A 391 -17.59 -1.41 -9.02
N GLU A 392 -18.86 -1.35 -9.42
CA GLU A 392 -19.97 -1.88 -8.64
C GLU A 392 -19.83 -3.38 -8.42
N GLU A 393 -19.55 -4.15 -9.49
CA GLU A 393 -19.28 -5.58 -9.39
C GLU A 393 -18.05 -5.87 -8.53
N PHE A 394 -16.97 -5.10 -8.70
CA PHE A 394 -15.75 -5.26 -7.91
C PHE A 394 -15.96 -4.93 -6.43
N LEU A 395 -16.59 -3.81 -6.10
CA LEU A 395 -16.84 -3.39 -4.72
C LEU A 395 -17.78 -4.36 -4.01
N THR A 396 -18.79 -4.91 -4.71
CA THR A 396 -19.63 -5.99 -4.17
C THR A 396 -18.79 -7.19 -3.71
N LEU A 397 -17.75 -7.56 -4.48
CA LEU A 397 -16.82 -8.63 -4.11
C LEU A 397 -15.92 -8.28 -2.93
N VAL A 398 -15.56 -7.00 -2.76
CA VAL A 398 -14.82 -6.49 -1.60
C VAL A 398 -15.70 -6.51 -0.36
N GLU A 399 -16.89 -5.93 -0.43
CA GLU A 399 -17.87 -5.87 0.66
C GLU A 399 -18.24 -7.26 1.17
N THR A 400 -18.48 -8.21 0.26
CA THR A 400 -18.77 -9.60 0.63
C THR A 400 -17.63 -10.23 1.44
N ARG A 401 -16.37 -9.94 1.06
CA ARG A 401 -15.18 -10.43 1.77
C ARG A 401 -14.97 -9.75 3.10
N VAL A 402 -15.11 -8.42 3.14
CA VAL A 402 -15.02 -7.63 4.37
C VAL A 402 -16.09 -8.08 5.36
N ALA A 403 -17.31 -8.33 4.91
CA ALA A 403 -18.39 -8.87 5.74
C ALA A 403 -18.06 -10.26 6.28
N ALA A 404 -17.53 -11.16 5.44
CA ALA A 404 -17.10 -12.48 5.86
C ALA A 404 -15.96 -12.43 6.89
N ALA A 405 -14.96 -11.57 6.68
CA ALA A 405 -13.85 -11.35 7.61
C ALA A 405 -14.32 -10.73 8.93
N ARG A 406 -15.27 -9.78 8.87
CA ARG A 406 -15.91 -9.20 10.05
C ARG A 406 -16.65 -10.26 10.87
N GLN A 407 -17.40 -11.14 10.21
CA GLN A 407 -18.09 -12.26 10.87
C GLN A 407 -17.12 -13.30 11.45
N ALA A 408 -15.95 -13.48 10.83
CA ALA A 408 -14.89 -14.35 11.31
C ALA A 408 -14.01 -13.72 12.40
N GLY A 409 -14.19 -12.43 12.71
CA GLY A 409 -13.36 -11.70 13.68
C GLY A 409 -11.93 -11.43 13.19
N THR A 410 -11.66 -11.55 11.90
CA THR A 410 -10.32 -11.40 11.29
C THR A 410 -10.15 -10.09 10.52
N LEU A 411 -11.08 -9.14 10.67
CA LEU A 411 -11.08 -7.87 9.95
C LEU A 411 -10.05 -6.89 10.53
N ASP A 412 -9.02 -6.55 9.74
CA ASP A 412 -8.05 -5.49 10.05
C ASP A 412 -8.59 -4.11 9.62
N VAL A 413 -8.78 -3.20 10.58
CA VAL A 413 -9.42 -1.88 10.37
C VAL A 413 -8.44 -0.71 10.49
N GLY A 414 -7.14 -0.93 10.75
CA GLY A 414 -6.18 0.17 10.86
C GLY A 414 -6.38 1.02 12.12
N VAL A 415 -5.38 0.97 13.00
CA VAL A 415 -5.46 1.35 14.43
C VAL A 415 -6.40 0.45 15.22
N GLU A 416 -5.89 -0.74 15.53
CA GLU A 416 -6.52 -1.66 16.45
C GLU A 416 -6.63 -1.01 17.82
N THR A 417 -7.86 -0.70 18.23
CA THR A 417 -8.15 -0.38 19.62
C THR A 417 -8.39 -1.71 20.33
N ILE A 418 -7.39 -2.14 21.07
CA ILE A 418 -7.45 -3.33 21.90
C ILE A 418 -8.18 -2.94 23.18
N MET A 419 -9.48 -3.24 23.22
CA MET A 419 -10.28 -3.13 24.43
C MET A 419 -9.95 -4.30 25.34
N VAL A 420 -9.54 -3.99 26.57
CA VAL A 420 -9.21 -4.98 27.59
C VAL A 420 -10.03 -4.67 28.84
N GLU A 421 -10.33 -5.67 29.66
CA GLU A 421 -11.04 -5.42 30.91
C GLU A 421 -10.14 -4.67 31.89
N ARG A 422 -8.87 -5.10 31.95
CA ARG A 422 -7.83 -4.49 32.78
C ARG A 422 -6.50 -4.48 32.03
N ALA A 423 -5.74 -3.40 32.18
CA ALA A 423 -4.34 -3.35 31.79
C ALA A 423 -3.49 -2.88 32.96
N ALA A 424 -2.39 -3.57 33.21
CA ALA A 424 -1.41 -3.20 34.22
C ALA A 424 -0.06 -2.97 33.55
N LEU A 425 0.51 -1.77 33.74
CA LEU A 425 1.88 -1.48 33.32
C LEU A 425 2.85 -2.22 34.27
N ILE A 426 3.61 -3.15 33.73
CA ILE A 426 4.58 -3.99 34.46
C ILE A 426 5.97 -3.37 34.43
N ASP A 427 6.39 -2.86 33.27
CA ASP A 427 7.73 -2.33 33.06
C ASP A 427 7.72 -1.18 32.05
N ASP A 428 8.65 -0.22 32.20
CA ASP A 428 8.83 0.93 31.32
C ASP A 428 10.32 1.20 31.08
N VAL A 429 10.80 0.81 29.90
CA VAL A 429 12.21 0.96 29.51
C VAL A 429 12.38 2.11 28.53
N VAL A 430 13.24 3.08 28.85
CA VAL A 430 13.58 4.17 27.93
C VAL A 430 14.47 3.64 26.79
N LEU A 431 13.94 3.68 25.57
CA LEU A 431 14.64 3.26 24.35
C LEU A 431 15.58 4.34 23.80
N ARG A 432 15.20 5.61 23.90
CA ARG A 432 15.99 6.73 23.36
C ARG A 432 15.53 8.04 23.95
N THR A 433 16.48 8.94 24.22
CA THR A 433 16.20 10.35 24.51
C THR A 433 16.68 11.21 23.35
N ASP A 434 15.80 12.04 22.79
CA ASP A 434 16.17 12.95 21.70
C ASP A 434 17.06 14.08 22.23
N PRO A 435 18.29 14.25 21.69
CA PRO A 435 19.27 15.19 22.23
C PRO A 435 18.89 16.67 22.03
N ARG A 436 17.94 16.99 21.15
CA ARG A 436 17.55 18.38 20.83
C ARG A 436 16.29 18.81 21.57
N SER A 437 15.32 17.91 21.71
CA SER A 437 14.01 18.19 22.31
C SER A 437 13.83 17.62 23.72
N GLY A 438 14.69 16.69 24.16
CA GLY A 438 14.56 15.97 25.42
C GLY A 438 13.42 14.94 25.45
N ALA A 439 12.68 14.78 24.34
CA ALA A 439 11.59 13.82 24.25
C ALA A 439 12.11 12.38 24.26
N THR A 440 11.41 11.50 24.98
CA THR A 440 11.82 10.11 25.18
C THR A 440 10.97 9.14 24.35
N SER A 441 11.59 8.03 23.96
CA SER A 441 10.93 6.85 23.39
C SER A 441 11.01 5.74 24.42
N HIS A 442 9.94 4.98 24.58
CA HIS A 442 9.80 3.98 25.64
C HIS A 442 9.35 2.64 25.06
N LEU A 443 9.69 1.55 25.74
CA LEU A 443 9.11 0.23 25.54
C LEU A 443 8.38 -0.14 26.84
N LEU A 444 7.05 -0.13 26.76
CA LEU A 444 6.20 -0.53 27.88
C LEU A 444 5.95 -2.03 27.82
N THR A 445 5.98 -2.71 28.96
CA THR A 445 5.44 -4.07 29.12
C THR A 445 4.12 -3.95 29.88
N ILE A 446 3.02 -4.32 29.24
CA ILE A 446 1.67 -4.19 29.77
C ILE A 446 1.04 -5.58 29.83
N GLU A 447 0.65 -6.01 31.02
CA GLU A 447 -0.19 -7.18 31.19
C GLU A 447 -1.64 -6.78 30.94
N THR A 448 -2.32 -7.52 30.06
CA THR A 448 -3.70 -7.25 29.69
C THR A 448 -4.59 -8.42 30.04
N GLU A 449 -5.77 -8.11 30.56
CA GLU A 449 -6.81 -9.06 30.94
C GLU A 449 -7.97 -8.90 29.95
N ARG A 450 -8.29 -9.97 29.21
CA ARG A 450 -9.39 -9.98 28.24
C ARG A 450 -10.40 -11.06 28.59
N ARG A 451 -11.66 -10.77 28.31
CA ARG A 451 -12.71 -11.78 28.37
C ARG A 451 -12.63 -12.66 27.13
N LYS A 452 -12.56 -13.98 27.34
CA LYS A 452 -12.69 -14.94 26.24
C LYS A 452 -14.11 -14.84 25.69
N ASN A 453 -14.25 -14.89 24.36
CA ASN A 453 -15.54 -14.94 23.69
C ASN A 453 -15.74 -16.34 23.08
N PRO A 454 -16.13 -17.34 23.88
CA PRO A 454 -16.28 -18.71 23.41
C PRO A 454 -17.45 -18.85 22.42
N LEU A 455 -17.27 -19.69 21.42
CA LEU A 455 -18.30 -20.10 20.49
C LEU A 455 -19.42 -20.86 21.25
N THR A 456 -20.64 -20.36 21.16
CA THR A 456 -21.80 -20.96 21.84
C THR A 456 -22.14 -22.33 21.28
N LEU A 457 -22.78 -23.16 22.10
CA LEU A 457 -23.25 -24.49 21.68
C LEU A 457 -24.17 -24.38 20.44
N GLU A 458 -25.15 -23.48 20.47
CA GLU A 458 -26.08 -23.27 19.35
C GLU A 458 -25.34 -23.02 18.02
N ARG A 459 -24.29 -22.20 18.04
CA ARG A 459 -23.56 -21.79 16.85
C ARG A 459 -22.63 -22.89 16.32
N VAL A 460 -22.00 -23.67 17.19
CA VAL A 460 -21.21 -24.83 16.74
C VAL A 460 -22.10 -25.96 16.21
N LEU A 461 -23.29 -26.15 16.79
CA LEU A 461 -24.27 -27.10 16.29
C LEU A 461 -24.84 -26.67 14.93
N ASP A 462 -25.03 -25.36 14.70
CA ASP A 462 -25.42 -24.86 13.38
C ASP A 462 -24.33 -25.14 12.33
N PHE A 463 -23.04 -24.93 12.64
CA PHE A 463 -21.95 -25.33 11.74
C PHE A 463 -21.98 -26.81 11.39
N ALA A 464 -22.26 -27.67 12.37
CA ALA A 464 -22.37 -29.11 12.14
C ALA A 464 -23.56 -29.50 11.24
N ARG A 465 -24.62 -28.69 11.16
CA ARG A 465 -25.79 -28.95 10.30
C ARG A 465 -25.51 -28.73 8.82
N TRP A 466 -24.62 -27.80 8.50
CA TRP A 466 -24.32 -27.41 7.12
C TRP A 466 -23.08 -28.11 6.54
N ASP A 467 -22.41 -28.95 7.32
CA ASP A 467 -21.21 -29.67 6.94
C ASP A 467 -21.37 -31.19 7.17
N ASP A 468 -21.60 -31.93 6.10
CA ASP A 468 -21.77 -33.39 6.13
C ASP A 468 -20.53 -34.15 6.65
N THR A 469 -19.36 -33.48 6.66
CA THR A 469 -18.10 -34.04 7.16
C THR A 469 -17.91 -33.82 8.65
N ALA A 470 -18.80 -33.05 9.30
CA ALA A 470 -18.70 -32.71 10.72
C ALA A 470 -18.89 -33.93 11.63
N ARG A 471 -18.03 -34.08 12.64
CA ARG A 471 -18.08 -35.12 13.67
C ARG A 471 -17.81 -34.50 15.04
N PHE A 472 -18.63 -34.86 16.02
CA PHE A 472 -18.40 -34.46 17.41
C PHE A 472 -17.33 -35.37 18.01
N VAL A 473 -16.25 -34.80 18.54
CA VAL A 473 -15.15 -35.58 19.09
C VAL A 473 -14.77 -35.13 20.49
N ARG A 474 -14.31 -36.09 21.30
CA ARG A 474 -13.70 -35.88 22.61
C ARG A 474 -12.29 -36.45 22.63
N ASN A 475 -11.37 -35.72 23.23
CA ASN A 475 -10.01 -36.19 23.39
C ASN A 475 -9.91 -37.06 24.65
N ALA A 476 -9.59 -38.35 24.53
CA ALA A 476 -9.53 -39.28 25.66
C ALA A 476 -8.45 -38.94 26.70
N LYS A 477 -7.43 -38.13 26.36
CA LYS A 477 -6.36 -37.73 27.29
C LYS A 477 -6.67 -36.43 28.02
N SER A 478 -7.19 -35.43 27.32
CA SER A 478 -7.47 -34.10 27.89
C SER A 478 -8.92 -33.92 28.31
N GLU A 479 -9.78 -34.89 27.97
CA GLU A 479 -11.23 -34.87 28.13
C GLU A 479 -11.97 -33.74 27.41
N ARG A 480 -11.25 -32.90 26.65
CA ARG A 480 -11.78 -31.74 25.93
C ARG A 480 -12.55 -32.15 24.68
N VAL A 481 -13.51 -31.33 24.27
CA VAL A 481 -14.34 -31.56 23.08
C VAL A 481 -14.00 -30.63 21.91
N ALA A 482 -14.25 -31.10 20.69
CA ALA A 482 -14.12 -30.33 19.45
C ALA A 482 -15.17 -30.77 18.42
N LEU A 483 -15.57 -29.86 17.55
CA LEU A 483 -16.24 -30.20 16.28
C LEU A 483 -15.14 -30.43 15.24
N MET A 484 -15.07 -31.63 14.69
CA MET A 484 -14.10 -32.01 13.67
C MET A 484 -14.73 -31.97 12.28
N SER A 485 -14.12 -31.33 11.30
CA SER A 485 -14.59 -31.34 9.89
C SER A 485 -13.45 -31.35 8.89
N LYS A 486 -13.73 -31.60 7.60
CA LYS A 486 -12.70 -31.54 6.54
C LYS A 486 -12.36 -30.09 6.21
N ALA A 487 -11.07 -29.77 6.27
CA ALA A 487 -10.54 -28.48 5.86
C ALA A 487 -10.06 -28.51 4.40
N ARG A 488 -9.88 -27.33 3.79
CA ARG A 488 -9.27 -27.22 2.46
C ARG A 488 -7.85 -27.81 2.47
N ALA A 489 -7.54 -28.59 1.44
CA ALA A 489 -6.21 -29.18 1.29
C ALA A 489 -5.14 -28.09 1.15
N TRP A 490 -3.97 -28.34 1.75
CA TRP A 490 -2.79 -27.48 1.61
C TRP A 490 -1.77 -28.21 0.72
N MET A 491 -1.22 -27.54 -0.29
CA MET A 491 -0.06 -28.05 -1.04
C MET A 491 1.21 -28.04 -0.18
N ASP A 492 1.94 -29.16 -0.17
CA ASP A 492 3.30 -29.20 0.37
C ASP A 492 4.32 -28.51 -0.55
N ASP A 493 5.56 -28.46 -0.10
CA ASP A 493 6.68 -27.84 -0.83
C ASP A 493 6.96 -28.53 -2.20
N ASP A 494 6.39 -29.72 -2.43
CA ASP A 494 6.49 -30.50 -3.66
C ASP A 494 5.20 -30.43 -4.53
N GLY A 495 4.21 -29.62 -4.12
CA GLY A 495 2.98 -29.38 -4.88
C GLY A 495 1.90 -30.45 -4.73
N LEU A 496 2.03 -31.39 -3.78
CA LEU A 496 1.03 -32.43 -3.53
C LEU A 496 -0.03 -31.97 -2.52
N PRO A 497 -1.32 -32.25 -2.76
CA PRO A 497 -2.40 -31.84 -1.85
C PRO A 497 -2.41 -32.69 -0.57
N ILE A 498 -2.15 -32.07 0.59
CA ILE A 498 -2.31 -32.67 1.91
C ILE A 498 -3.73 -32.46 2.41
N ALA A 499 -4.44 -33.56 2.65
CA ALA A 499 -5.75 -33.55 3.29
C ALA A 499 -5.66 -33.17 4.78
N ARG A 500 -6.54 -32.26 5.21
CA ARG A 500 -6.54 -31.68 6.56
C ARG A 500 -7.91 -31.77 7.19
N LEU A 501 -7.92 -31.86 8.51
CA LEU A 501 -9.08 -31.78 9.37
C LEU A 501 -9.00 -30.49 10.20
N GLU A 502 -10.12 -29.81 10.39
CA GLU A 502 -10.28 -28.70 11.32
C GLU A 502 -10.91 -29.22 12.61
N LEU A 503 -10.36 -28.80 13.76
CA LEU A 503 -10.89 -29.02 15.10
C LEU A 503 -11.31 -27.68 15.68
N GLN A 504 -12.61 -27.40 15.62
CA GLN A 504 -13.21 -26.21 16.23
C GLN A 504 -13.50 -26.50 17.70
N ARG A 505 -12.88 -25.72 18.60
CA ARG A 505 -13.13 -25.70 20.06
C ARG A 505 -13.79 -24.39 20.48
N PRO A 506 -14.30 -24.23 21.72
CA PRO A 506 -14.99 -23.01 22.14
C PRO A 506 -14.17 -21.73 21.91
N CYS A 507 -12.88 -21.73 22.24
CA CYS A 507 -12.03 -20.53 22.15
C CYS A 507 -10.94 -20.58 21.07
N ARG A 508 -10.82 -21.69 20.33
CA ARG A 508 -9.72 -21.87 19.37
C ARG A 508 -10.08 -22.80 18.22
N ARG A 509 -9.33 -22.69 17.13
CA ARG A 509 -9.38 -23.60 15.97
C ARG A 509 -8.01 -24.22 15.79
N GLU A 510 -7.98 -25.53 15.61
CA GLU A 510 -6.75 -26.29 15.37
C GLU A 510 -6.89 -27.06 14.07
N TYR A 511 -5.77 -27.35 13.42
CA TYR A 511 -5.78 -28.17 12.20
C TYR A 511 -4.88 -29.37 12.38
N LEU A 512 -5.34 -30.50 11.88
CA LEU A 512 -4.63 -31.77 11.89
C LEU A 512 -4.49 -32.29 10.46
N ARG A 513 -3.41 -33.02 10.13
CA ARG A 513 -3.39 -33.80 8.89
C ARG A 513 -4.28 -35.02 9.06
N GLU A 514 -5.04 -35.38 8.02
CA GLU A 514 -5.96 -36.51 8.10
C GLU A 514 -5.22 -37.82 8.44
N ALA A 515 -3.98 -37.99 7.96
CA ALA A 515 -3.11 -39.12 8.27
C ALA A 515 -2.68 -39.22 9.75
N GLU A 516 -2.63 -38.10 10.46
CA GLU A 516 -2.18 -38.04 11.86
C GLU A 516 -3.34 -38.32 12.84
N LEU A 517 -4.59 -38.38 12.36
CA LEU A 517 -5.77 -38.60 13.20
C LEU A 517 -5.66 -39.88 14.06
N GLY A 518 -5.16 -40.97 13.47
CA GLY A 518 -4.98 -42.24 14.17
C GLY A 518 -3.94 -42.22 15.29
N GLU A 519 -3.06 -41.21 15.30
CA GLU A 519 -2.05 -41.01 16.36
C GLU A 519 -2.57 -40.09 17.48
N THR A 520 -3.73 -39.45 17.26
CA THR A 520 -4.37 -38.60 18.26
C THR A 520 -5.31 -39.39 19.16
N ALA A 521 -5.66 -38.81 20.31
CA ALA A 521 -6.63 -39.38 21.24
C ALA A 521 -8.07 -38.89 20.98
N TRP A 522 -8.39 -38.41 19.77
CA TRP A 522 -9.73 -37.90 19.46
C TRP A 522 -10.68 -39.03 19.08
N GLU A 523 -11.74 -39.18 19.84
CA GLU A 523 -12.75 -40.22 19.66
C GLU A 523 -14.12 -39.59 19.36
N VAL A 524 -14.87 -40.18 18.44
CA VAL A 524 -16.21 -39.69 18.08
C VAL A 524 -17.17 -39.98 19.24
N ILE A 525 -17.92 -38.96 19.64
CA ILE A 525 -18.94 -39.04 20.69
C ILE A 525 -20.32 -38.66 20.14
N ASP A 526 -21.36 -38.99 20.89
CA ASP A 526 -22.73 -38.60 20.56
C ASP A 526 -22.97 -37.10 20.82
N HIS A 527 -24.05 -36.61 20.22
CA HIS A 527 -24.46 -35.21 20.29
C HIS A 527 -24.71 -34.73 21.73
N ASP A 528 -25.37 -35.52 22.57
CA ASP A 528 -25.80 -35.07 23.90
C ASP A 528 -24.61 -34.99 24.87
N THR A 529 -23.70 -35.95 24.77
CA THR A 529 -22.40 -35.91 25.46
C THR A 529 -21.58 -34.71 25.02
N PHE A 530 -21.53 -34.42 23.71
CA PHE A 530 -20.81 -33.26 23.17
C PHE A 530 -21.39 -31.95 23.68
N ALA A 531 -22.72 -31.79 23.60
CA ALA A 531 -23.42 -30.59 24.04
C ALA A 531 -23.11 -30.26 25.50
N THR A 532 -23.22 -31.26 26.38
CA THR A 532 -22.95 -31.10 27.81
C THR A 532 -21.51 -30.65 28.07
N LEU A 533 -20.54 -31.33 27.45
CA LEU A 533 -19.12 -31.00 27.65
C LEU A 533 -18.72 -29.66 27.03
N TRP A 534 -19.32 -29.30 25.90
CA TRP A 534 -19.10 -28.02 25.24
C TRP A 534 -19.59 -26.86 26.11
N GLU A 535 -20.78 -26.98 26.70
CA GLU A 535 -21.32 -25.97 27.61
C GLU A 535 -20.45 -25.78 28.86
N ILE A 536 -19.88 -26.87 29.41
CA ILE A 536 -18.93 -26.80 30.53
C ILE A 536 -17.69 -25.99 30.11
N GLU A 537 -17.11 -26.27 28.95
CA GLU A 537 -15.93 -25.53 28.47
C GLU A 537 -16.23 -24.07 28.14
N VAL A 538 -17.42 -23.78 27.61
CA VAL A 538 -17.90 -22.40 27.37
C VAL A 538 -18.03 -21.65 28.70
N ALA A 539 -18.65 -22.28 29.71
CA ALA A 539 -18.81 -21.68 31.03
C ALA A 539 -17.46 -21.44 31.71
N GLU A 540 -16.53 -22.40 31.64
CA GLU A 540 -15.15 -22.27 32.15
C GLU A 540 -14.39 -21.13 31.45
N ALA A 541 -14.57 -20.98 30.13
CA ALA A 541 -13.95 -19.91 29.36
C ALA A 541 -14.50 -18.51 29.71
N LEU A 542 -15.80 -18.39 30.01
CA LEU A 542 -16.43 -17.12 30.36
C LEU A 542 -15.98 -16.55 31.72
N VAL A 543 -15.53 -17.41 32.63
CA VAL A 543 -15.06 -17.04 33.98
C VAL A 543 -13.55 -16.98 34.11
N THR A 544 -12.81 -17.60 33.19
CA THR A 544 -11.34 -17.58 33.17
C THR A 544 -10.84 -16.46 32.26
N PRO A 545 -10.31 -15.34 32.80
CA PRO A 545 -9.77 -14.28 31.98
C PRO A 545 -8.55 -14.78 31.18
N GLU A 546 -8.37 -14.22 29.99
CA GLU A 546 -7.16 -14.38 29.20
C GLU A 546 -6.17 -13.30 29.59
N ILE A 547 -5.05 -13.72 30.19
CA ILE A 547 -3.96 -12.82 30.57
C ILE A 547 -2.89 -12.90 29.48
N GLU A 548 -2.59 -11.77 28.86
CA GLU A 548 -1.60 -11.63 27.80
C GLU A 548 -0.62 -10.52 28.16
N THR A 549 0.69 -10.78 28.04
CA THR A 549 1.71 -9.74 28.15
C THR A 549 1.97 -9.13 26.78
N ILE A 550 1.78 -7.82 26.68
CA ILE A 550 1.96 -7.03 25.47
C ILE A 550 3.13 -6.06 25.66
N ARG A 551 4.00 -5.97 24.67
CA ARG A 551 5.06 -4.95 24.64
C ARG A 551 4.75 -3.86 23.63
N LEU A 552 4.79 -2.60 24.08
CA LEU A 552 4.33 -1.43 23.34
C LEU A 552 5.41 -0.34 23.29
N ALA A 553 5.97 -0.10 22.11
CA ALA A 553 6.87 1.02 21.88
C ALA A 553 6.07 2.35 21.79
N THR A 554 6.33 3.30 22.67
CA THR A 554 5.59 4.58 22.77
C THR A 554 6.53 5.79 22.86
N GLY A 555 5.97 7.00 22.90
CA GLY A 555 6.71 8.27 22.91
C GLY A 555 7.11 8.75 21.52
N LEU A 556 8.32 9.28 21.35
CA LEU A 556 8.79 9.83 20.07
C LEU A 556 9.27 8.71 19.12
N LEU A 557 8.36 8.11 18.35
CA LEU A 557 8.68 6.91 17.55
C LEU A 557 9.46 7.17 16.26
N LEU A 558 9.34 8.35 15.64
CA LEU A 558 9.98 8.63 14.34
C LEU A 558 11.51 8.39 14.31
N PRO A 559 12.29 8.81 15.31
CA PRO A 559 13.74 8.57 15.36
C PRO A 559 14.13 7.09 15.51
N ILE A 560 13.26 6.24 16.06
CA ILE A 560 13.50 4.80 16.21
C ILE A 560 12.75 3.96 15.17
N TRP A 561 12.11 4.61 14.19
CA TRP A 561 11.19 3.96 13.26
C TRP A 561 11.84 2.86 12.43
N SER A 562 13.08 3.06 11.99
CA SER A 562 13.88 2.08 11.25
C SER A 562 14.38 0.91 12.12
N ALA A 563 14.40 1.08 13.45
CA ALA A 563 14.82 0.06 14.39
C ALA A 563 13.67 -0.89 14.76
N LEU A 564 12.44 -0.37 14.76
CA LEU A 564 11.24 -1.18 14.98
C LEU A 564 11.05 -2.21 13.82
N PRO A 565 10.33 -3.32 14.06
CA PRO A 565 10.10 -4.36 13.05
C PRO A 565 9.44 -3.81 11.77
N SER A 566 9.39 -4.55 10.67
CA SER A 566 8.71 -4.09 9.42
C SER A 566 7.48 -4.92 9.06
N ASP A 567 7.30 -6.05 9.73
CA ASP A 567 6.19 -6.99 9.58
C ASP A 567 4.87 -6.44 10.11
N HIS A 568 4.89 -5.70 11.22
CA HIS A 568 3.66 -5.18 11.84
C HIS A 568 3.68 -3.66 12.00
N MET A 569 3.35 -2.91 10.95
CA MET A 569 3.46 -1.44 10.90
C MET A 569 2.26 -0.67 11.51
N ALA A 570 1.43 -1.34 12.31
CA ALA A 570 0.26 -0.73 12.93
C ALA A 570 0.56 -0.06 14.28
N VAL A 571 -0.02 1.11 14.52
CA VAL A 571 -0.10 1.73 15.84
C VAL A 571 -1.34 1.18 16.55
N ASN A 572 -1.16 0.70 17.78
CA ASN A 572 -2.17 0.07 18.60
C ASN A 572 -2.53 0.98 19.77
N ARG A 573 -3.81 0.95 20.15
CA ARG A 573 -4.29 1.61 21.37
C ARG A 573 -4.83 0.55 22.32
N ILE A 574 -4.22 0.39 23.48
CA ILE A 574 -4.77 -0.43 24.56
C ILE A 574 -5.64 0.49 25.42
N VAL A 575 -6.89 0.10 25.67
CA VAL A 575 -7.83 0.83 26.54
C VAL A 575 -8.43 -0.13 27.54
N ASP A 576 -8.33 0.18 28.83
CA ASP A 576 -9.02 -0.58 29.87
C ASP A 576 -10.38 0.01 30.25
N ASN A 577 -11.19 -0.75 31.00
CA ASN A 577 -12.50 -0.29 31.46
C ASN A 577 -12.43 0.86 32.48
N ALA A 578 -11.25 1.12 33.07
CA ALA A 578 -11.02 2.24 33.97
C ALA A 578 -10.74 3.55 33.21
N GLY A 579 -10.61 3.50 31.88
CA GLY A 579 -10.36 4.65 31.02
C GLY A 579 -8.87 4.98 30.82
N ASN A 580 -7.96 4.11 31.28
CA ASN A 580 -6.54 4.24 30.98
C ASN A 580 -6.30 3.88 29.52
N SER A 581 -5.39 4.62 28.86
CA SER A 581 -5.06 4.38 27.46
C SER A 581 -3.57 4.48 27.20
N TRP A 582 -3.04 3.45 26.55
CA TRP A 582 -1.66 3.39 26.06
C TRP A 582 -1.67 3.34 24.55
N LEU A 583 -0.83 4.15 23.92
CA LEU A 583 -0.75 4.27 22.46
C LEU A 583 0.68 4.04 22.03
N GLY A 584 0.89 3.17 21.04
CA GLY A 584 2.23 2.87 20.57
C GLY A 584 2.23 1.75 19.54
N ARG A 585 3.41 1.22 19.21
CA ARG A 585 3.56 0.11 18.28
C ARG A 585 3.80 -1.18 19.05
N LEU A 586 3.09 -2.24 18.69
CA LEU A 586 3.35 -3.57 19.26
C LEU A 586 4.75 -4.04 18.85
N VAL A 587 5.50 -4.52 19.84
CA VAL A 587 6.81 -5.15 19.63
C VAL A 587 6.70 -6.58 20.15
N PHE A 588 6.55 -7.53 19.25
CA PHE A 588 6.53 -8.95 19.63
C PHE A 588 7.84 -9.34 20.31
N ASP A 589 7.78 -10.29 21.25
CA ASP A 589 8.92 -10.74 22.03
C ASP A 589 10.13 -11.16 21.19
N THR A 590 9.85 -11.76 20.04
CA THR A 590 10.88 -12.19 19.07
C THR A 590 11.69 -11.03 18.47
N HIS A 591 11.20 -9.79 18.57
CA HIS A 591 11.85 -8.59 18.02
C HIS A 591 12.50 -7.70 19.08
N VAL A 592 12.26 -7.94 20.37
CA VAL A 592 12.73 -7.08 21.46
C VAL A 592 14.27 -7.09 21.53
N ALA A 593 14.88 -8.26 21.41
CA ALA A 593 16.33 -8.41 21.37
C ALA A 593 16.96 -7.58 20.25
N GLN A 594 16.42 -7.72 19.03
CA GLN A 594 16.91 -6.99 17.86
C GLN A 594 16.70 -5.47 17.98
N LEU A 595 15.56 -5.06 18.56
CA LEU A 595 15.27 -3.65 18.81
C LEU A 595 16.32 -3.04 19.74
N TYR A 596 16.66 -3.72 20.84
CA TYR A 596 17.70 -3.27 21.76
C TYR A 596 19.09 -3.22 21.10
N THR A 597 19.45 -4.24 20.31
CA THR A 597 20.73 -4.25 19.59
C THR A 597 20.82 -3.10 18.58
N LYS A 598 19.77 -2.87 17.77
CA LYS A 598 19.75 -1.79 16.77
C LYS A 598 19.82 -0.39 17.41
N LEU A 599 19.30 -0.25 18.62
CA LEU A 599 19.32 1.00 19.38
C LEU A 599 20.58 1.15 20.25
N GLY A 600 21.48 0.15 20.26
CA GLY A 600 22.72 0.17 21.02
C GLY A 600 22.51 0.11 22.54
N LEU A 601 21.37 -0.42 22.99
CA LEU A 601 20.98 -0.48 24.40
C LEU A 601 21.49 -1.75 25.10
N VAL A 602 21.73 -2.82 24.34
CA VAL A 602 22.13 -4.14 24.84
C VAL A 602 23.10 -4.77 23.85
N THR A 603 24.21 -5.33 24.34
CA THR A 603 25.13 -6.17 23.55
C THR A 603 24.53 -7.58 23.40
N PRO A 604 24.71 -8.31 22.28
CA PRO A 604 24.17 -9.67 22.11
C PRO A 604 24.49 -10.65 23.25
N ASP A 605 25.57 -10.38 23.99
CA ASP A 605 26.00 -11.13 25.17
C ASP A 605 25.12 -10.96 26.42
N ASP A 606 24.25 -9.95 26.50
CA ASP A 606 23.41 -9.66 27.68
C ASP A 606 21.99 -10.24 27.57
N LEU A 607 21.70 -10.99 26.49
CA LEU A 607 20.39 -11.61 26.28
C LEU A 607 20.20 -12.80 27.23
N PRO A 608 19.03 -12.92 27.87
CA PRO A 608 18.65 -14.14 28.60
C PRO A 608 18.74 -15.36 27.69
N VAL A 609 19.33 -16.45 28.19
CA VAL A 609 19.56 -17.69 27.42
C VAL A 609 18.27 -18.24 26.83
N ASP A 610 17.15 -18.14 27.55
CA ASP A 610 15.82 -18.58 27.11
C ASP A 610 15.34 -17.79 25.88
N ALA A 611 15.64 -16.49 25.81
CA ALA A 611 15.33 -15.65 24.65
C ALA A 611 16.16 -16.05 23.41
N ILE A 612 17.44 -16.39 23.61
CA ILE A 612 18.32 -16.90 22.54
C ILE A 612 17.79 -18.24 22.02
N ALA A 613 17.47 -19.17 22.91
CA ALA A 613 16.96 -20.49 22.56
C ALA A 613 15.64 -20.40 21.77
N ARG A 614 14.67 -19.59 22.23
CA ARG A 614 13.39 -19.39 21.51
C ARG A 614 13.58 -18.74 20.14
N SER A 615 14.48 -17.77 20.02
CA SER A 615 14.77 -17.12 18.74
C SER A 615 15.30 -18.12 17.71
N VAL A 616 16.24 -18.98 18.12
CA VAL A 616 16.80 -20.02 17.25
C VAL A 616 15.76 -21.08 16.88
N LEU A 617 14.97 -21.56 17.85
CA LEU A 617 13.90 -22.54 17.59
C LEU A 617 12.81 -21.99 16.65
N SER A 618 12.54 -20.68 16.69
CA SER A 618 11.63 -19.99 15.77
C SER A 618 12.14 -19.86 14.32
N GLY A 619 13.35 -20.36 14.03
CA GLY A 619 13.93 -20.38 12.69
C GLY A 619 14.88 -19.23 12.37
N ARG A 620 15.24 -18.39 13.35
CA ARG A 620 16.18 -17.27 13.17
C ARG A 620 17.60 -17.70 13.56
N SER A 621 18.60 -17.03 13.00
CA SER A 621 20.00 -17.22 13.39
C SER A 621 20.38 -16.18 14.44
N VAL A 622 21.14 -16.57 15.46
CA VAL A 622 21.64 -15.70 16.54
C VAL A 622 23.16 -15.82 16.59
N GLU A 623 23.86 -14.69 16.49
CA GLU A 623 25.30 -14.62 16.67
C GLU A 623 25.62 -14.36 18.15
N VAL A 624 26.52 -15.16 18.71
CA VAL A 624 27.03 -14.99 20.08
C VAL A 624 28.54 -14.92 20.06
N THR A 625 29.11 -14.05 20.90
CA THR A 625 30.56 -13.80 20.95
C THR A 625 31.27 -14.58 22.05
N ARG A 626 30.53 -15.17 22.99
CA ARG A 626 31.06 -15.98 24.10
C ARG A 626 30.47 -17.39 24.10
N PRO A 627 31.23 -18.42 24.53
CA PRO A 627 32.66 -18.38 24.89
C PRO A 627 33.62 -18.20 23.70
N PHE A 628 33.12 -18.26 22.47
CA PHE A 628 33.81 -17.88 21.24
C PHE A 628 32.75 -17.40 20.22
N ALA A 629 33.20 -16.72 19.18
CA ALA A 629 32.32 -16.30 18.10
C ALA A 629 31.68 -17.52 17.41
N MET A 630 30.36 -17.64 17.49
CA MET A 630 29.59 -18.71 16.85
C MET A 630 28.21 -18.23 16.45
N THR A 631 27.64 -18.88 15.43
CA THR A 631 26.25 -18.61 15.01
C THR A 631 25.37 -19.79 15.36
N LEU A 632 24.34 -19.55 16.16
CA LEU A 632 23.31 -20.52 16.49
C LEU A 632 22.17 -20.38 15.47
N LYS A 633 21.84 -21.46 14.76
CA LYS A 633 20.72 -21.42 13.79
C LYS A 633 19.92 -22.71 13.79
N ARG A 634 18.71 -22.64 13.26
CA ARG A 634 17.90 -23.83 12.93
C ARG A 634 18.34 -24.38 11.59
N SER A 635 18.67 -25.67 11.55
CA SER A 635 19.07 -26.38 10.34
C SER A 635 18.20 -27.63 10.16
N LEU A 636 17.75 -27.86 8.94
CA LEU A 636 17.06 -29.08 8.56
C LEU A 636 18.09 -30.11 8.10
N VAL A 637 18.13 -31.26 8.76
CA VAL A 637 19.03 -32.37 8.43
C VAL A 637 18.22 -33.67 8.44
N ASN A 638 18.18 -34.37 7.30
CA ASN A 638 17.41 -35.61 7.11
C ASN A 638 15.94 -35.49 7.58
N GLY A 639 15.26 -34.41 7.18
CA GLY A 639 13.86 -34.16 7.52
C GLY A 639 13.61 -33.70 8.97
N ASN A 640 14.63 -33.70 9.83
CA ASN A 640 14.51 -33.28 11.22
C ASN A 640 15.11 -31.89 11.45
N SER A 641 14.35 -31.03 12.13
CA SER A 641 14.81 -29.71 12.53
C SER A 641 15.73 -29.80 13.75
N ARG A 642 16.95 -29.27 13.63
CA ARG A 642 17.96 -29.29 14.70
C ARG A 642 18.55 -27.91 14.91
N VAL A 643 19.02 -27.63 16.13
CA VAL A 643 19.80 -26.42 16.42
C VAL A 643 21.26 -26.71 16.10
N GLU A 644 21.86 -25.91 15.23
CA GLU A 644 23.25 -26.02 14.79
C GLU A 644 24.10 -24.88 15.35
N ILE A 645 25.31 -25.23 15.81
CA ILE A 645 26.37 -24.26 16.12
C ILE A 645 27.28 -24.19 14.89
N VAL A 646 27.12 -23.13 14.11
CA VAL A 646 27.91 -22.87 12.91
C VAL A 646 29.27 -22.29 13.32
N ASP A 647 30.31 -22.75 12.62
CA ASP A 647 31.70 -22.32 12.78
C ASP A 647 32.32 -22.59 14.18
N ALA A 648 31.82 -23.60 14.88
CA ALA A 648 32.44 -24.08 16.11
C ALA A 648 33.92 -24.50 15.90
N PRO A 649 34.90 -23.93 16.64
CA PRO A 649 36.31 -24.28 16.49
C PRO A 649 36.55 -25.77 16.77
N ALA A 650 37.35 -26.43 15.92
CA ALA A 650 37.66 -27.86 16.05
C ALA A 650 38.24 -28.24 17.43
N THR A 651 39.00 -27.33 18.05
CA THR A 651 39.57 -27.48 19.41
C THR A 651 38.51 -27.54 20.51
N GLN A 652 37.31 -27.01 20.28
CA GLN A 652 36.22 -26.94 21.26
C GLN A 652 35.22 -28.10 21.13
N LEU A 653 35.37 -28.99 20.13
CA LEU A 653 34.47 -30.13 19.94
C LEU A 653 34.38 -31.08 21.15
N PRO A 654 35.50 -31.44 21.84
CA PRO A 654 35.40 -32.28 23.04
C PRO A 654 34.62 -31.59 24.17
N TRP A 655 34.77 -30.28 24.31
CA TRP A 655 34.07 -29.47 25.31
C TRP A 655 32.57 -29.33 24.99
N LEU A 656 32.20 -29.02 23.74
CA LEU A 656 30.80 -28.98 23.33
C LEU A 656 30.10 -30.34 23.54
N LYS A 657 30.80 -31.45 23.27
CA LYS A 657 30.29 -32.80 23.51
C LYS A 657 30.06 -33.09 25.00
N SER A 658 30.95 -32.63 25.88
CA SER A 658 30.77 -32.83 27.33
C SER A 658 29.55 -32.08 27.89
N LEU A 659 29.11 -31.01 27.22
CA LEU A 659 27.92 -30.24 27.59
C LEU A 659 26.60 -30.80 27.03
N GLY A 660 26.65 -31.81 26.17
CA GLY A 660 25.48 -32.47 25.58
C GLY A 660 25.27 -32.19 24.08
N CYS A 661 26.20 -31.51 23.40
CA CYS A 661 26.17 -31.42 21.93
C CYS A 661 26.62 -32.74 21.29
N PHE A 662 26.24 -32.96 20.04
CA PHE A 662 26.74 -34.07 19.23
C PHE A 662 27.21 -33.58 17.87
N THR A 663 27.97 -34.40 17.16
CA THR A 663 28.57 -34.04 15.87
C THR A 663 28.22 -35.06 14.81
N GLU A 664 27.94 -34.61 13.60
CA GLU A 664 27.79 -35.46 12.42
C GLU A 664 28.68 -34.95 11.29
N ILE A 665 29.12 -35.86 10.42
CA ILE A 665 29.90 -35.50 9.23
C ILE A 665 28.92 -35.44 8.06
N ILE A 666 28.66 -34.24 7.53
CA ILE A 666 27.74 -33.99 6.43
C ILE A 666 28.50 -33.20 5.36
N SER A 667 28.49 -33.68 4.12
CA SER A 667 29.20 -33.05 2.99
C SER A 667 30.68 -32.76 3.31
N TYR A 668 31.38 -33.73 3.89
CA TYR A 668 32.80 -33.65 4.30
C TYR A 668 33.12 -32.56 5.35
N LYS A 669 32.12 -32.02 6.05
CA LYS A 669 32.31 -31.10 7.18
C LYS A 669 31.72 -31.69 8.46
N THR A 670 32.46 -31.61 9.57
CA THR A 670 31.94 -31.90 10.90
C THR A 670 31.03 -30.75 11.33
N ARG A 671 29.74 -31.03 11.50
CA ARG A 671 28.73 -30.08 11.98
C ARG A 671 28.36 -30.40 13.41
N VAL A 672 28.13 -29.37 14.23
CA VAL A 672 27.82 -29.50 15.66
C VAL A 672 26.36 -29.17 15.90
N PHE A 673 25.67 -30.06 16.60
CA PHE A 673 24.23 -29.93 16.87
C PHE A 673 23.94 -29.99 18.37
N VAL A 674 22.90 -29.27 18.74
CA VAL A 674 22.29 -29.31 20.08
C VAL A 674 21.01 -30.15 20.01
N PRO A 675 20.78 -31.09 20.94
CA PRO A 675 19.54 -31.87 21.01
C PRO A 675 18.31 -30.95 21.11
N ALA A 676 17.35 -31.10 20.20
CA ALA A 676 16.19 -30.19 20.11
C ALA A 676 15.32 -30.21 21.38
N ASN A 677 15.18 -31.37 22.03
CA ASN A 677 14.35 -31.55 23.23
C ASN A 677 14.97 -30.89 24.49
N ASP A 678 16.29 -30.65 24.48
CA ASP A 678 17.04 -30.08 25.61
C ASP A 678 17.79 -28.80 25.22
N ALA A 679 17.38 -28.15 24.12
CA ALA A 679 18.12 -27.05 23.52
C ALA A 679 18.35 -25.89 24.49
N GLU A 680 17.32 -25.53 25.28
CA GLU A 680 17.40 -24.47 26.28
C GLU A 680 18.41 -24.80 27.39
N THR A 681 18.39 -26.03 27.91
CA THR A 681 19.30 -26.50 28.96
C THR A 681 20.75 -26.59 28.49
N VAL A 682 20.98 -27.09 27.27
CA VAL A 682 22.33 -27.25 26.72
C VAL A 682 22.91 -25.89 26.31
N LEU A 683 22.12 -25.02 25.69
CA LEU A 683 22.55 -23.64 25.39
C LEU A 683 22.84 -22.85 26.67
N ALA A 684 22.06 -23.06 27.75
CA ALA A 684 22.37 -22.49 29.06
C ALA A 684 23.73 -22.91 29.57
N ARG A 685 24.10 -24.18 29.44
CA ARG A 685 25.41 -24.66 29.88
C ARG A 685 26.55 -24.11 29.03
N ILE A 686 26.36 -23.96 27.73
CA ILE A 686 27.36 -23.40 26.82
C ILE A 686 27.60 -21.92 27.13
N LEU A 687 26.54 -21.15 27.37
CA LEU A 687 26.60 -19.70 27.56
C LEU A 687 26.89 -19.27 29.01
N LYS A 688 26.74 -20.16 30.00
CA LYS A 688 26.95 -19.87 31.44
C LYS A 688 28.36 -20.22 31.96
N VAL A 689 29.16 -20.97 31.20
CA VAL A 689 30.51 -21.44 31.59
C VAL A 689 31.62 -20.52 31.09
N ALA A 690 31.29 -19.31 30.61
CA ALA A 690 32.25 -18.28 30.17
C ALA A 690 32.54 -17.25 31.26
#